data_AF-A0A370PKL1-F1
#
_entry.id   AF-A0A370PKL1-F1
#
_cell.length_a   1.000
_cell.length_b   1.000
_cell.length_c   1.000
_cell.angle_alpha   90.00
_cell.angle_beta   90.00
_cell.angle_gamma   90.00
#
_symmetry.space_group_name_H-M   'P 1'
#
loop_
_entity.id
_entity.type
_entity.pdbx_description
1 polymer ?
#
loop_
_entity_poly.entity_id
_entity_poly.type
_entity_poly.pdbx_seq_one_letter_code
_entity_poly.pdbx_strand_id
1 'polypeptide(L)'
;MFFASTHAETDEELLLQFIKENPLGMLITGIESSAQDFLQCTHVPFVLDPPKTEENPSSNPQLRAHIAKQNPQAKTMLELTNGAPPNILPLERDVLVVFNGRHDHYVTPKFYTETKPDTGKVVPTWNYSAVQIYGKLSLYYDSRSPEAGAFLWKQMHDLSEQCERRIMGFTGGDRPQPWKVADAPERYIELMQRNVAGIRIEITKIEGKYKMSQEMRPGDRNGVVRGFAAMGGETGQAISALVQERGEMIDKKKALNVSIDSVHNLVRYNKSDSTPAIALGCHRTGWFDIRKRVFKAKIQYITSSSYHMYKPAPLRPKKTNIIRSRNGCKSCRSRRTKCDERKPTCGTCARLGKICDYARPAFKFQITTVDDPRPPIEPLATATASNVLSPAQETTPTPAGDQTLTVRAAQNVPSIGSYDIIQSLQTTDRDIFYTTYWEGSCLPALHPIFNFATSLAAGHPILNNALLALSACNIGRIQAEHRTESSGSMCSLSPSLVHQTRSHLYYSSAIQKLAIMQSQDYHRNSATILIVLVLFAHLEQAMGNFQGFYTHVRGMMNLLEWHDGVKDAATKSLLASWMQIRYVVWWARAYFSSIEVCQHLPSIPLPASLLDVPQTLHERRVKVLSIMCESHRLNFNAVLQQFRNLRSDDASGFDFDERYVYCTALLHQEAAKLDAWVLQLPPSEQPIYELNDTNGTTIRFQSHDAALNYAYYVVARAMQCTGVLRLLYNPDTPQHARECDEEEYWVQTLVRIAQWSDMQTSITKNSYTIGFSGLLLAGILRCQSLAVGLEIQDWLQALINLQPTEEGAFPIYQTFHVVKIINQQRAIGRDIFAVTQPVDDGGGTPKLTGYNSQSITSLLFHGKYQNLDSLFQECISLDV
;
A
#
# COMPACT_ATOMS: atom_id res chain seq x y z
N MET A 1 12.14 -6.84 -26.41
CA MET A 1 11.13 -5.78 -26.12
C MET A 1 10.32 -5.48 -27.40
N PHE A 2 9.10 -4.91 -27.34
CA PHE A 2 8.42 -4.43 -28.56
C PHE A 2 8.98 -3.07 -28.98
N PHE A 3 9.58 -3.02 -30.18
CA PHE A 3 10.21 -1.84 -30.75
C PHE A 3 9.38 -1.32 -31.92
N ALA A 4 8.51 -0.35 -31.66
CA ALA A 4 7.99 0.47 -32.75
C ALA A 4 9.18 1.23 -33.37
N SER A 5 9.25 1.31 -34.70
CA SER A 5 10.38 1.92 -35.42
C SER A 5 10.65 3.38 -35.02
N THR A 6 9.66 4.08 -34.49
CA THR A 6 9.77 5.45 -33.98
C THR A 6 10.45 5.56 -32.62
N HIS A 7 10.47 4.47 -31.85
CA HIS A 7 11.02 4.43 -30.48
C HIS A 7 12.31 3.62 -30.39
N ALA A 8 12.63 2.85 -31.44
CA ALA A 8 13.86 2.08 -31.53
C ALA A 8 15.06 3.01 -31.72
N GLU A 9 16.10 2.81 -30.92
CA GLU A 9 17.41 3.41 -31.16
C GLU A 9 18.36 2.33 -31.72
N THR A 10 19.03 2.68 -32.81
CA THR A 10 19.90 1.77 -33.57
C THR A 10 21.35 2.24 -33.59
N ASP A 11 21.63 3.45 -33.12
CA ASP A 11 23.00 3.97 -33.00
C ASP A 11 23.74 3.27 -31.85
N GLU A 12 24.59 2.31 -32.20
CA GLU A 12 25.34 1.51 -31.25
C GLU A 12 26.22 2.37 -30.32
N GLU A 13 26.81 3.46 -30.80
CA GLU A 13 27.67 4.31 -29.97
C GLU A 13 26.85 5.01 -28.87
N LEU A 14 25.65 5.50 -29.20
CA LEU A 14 24.73 6.07 -28.21
C LEU A 14 24.24 5.03 -27.20
N LEU A 15 24.02 3.79 -27.62
CA LEU A 15 23.60 2.71 -26.72
C LEU A 15 24.72 2.28 -25.78
N LEU A 16 25.95 2.21 -26.26
CA LEU A 16 27.13 1.95 -25.42
C LEU A 16 27.37 3.10 -24.44
N GLN A 17 27.18 4.36 -24.86
CA GLN A 17 27.27 5.51 -23.98
C GLN A 17 26.17 5.48 -22.90
N PHE A 18 24.94 5.13 -23.26
CA PHE A 18 23.84 4.97 -22.31
C PHE A 18 24.16 3.96 -21.21
N ILE A 19 24.79 2.82 -21.56
CA ILE A 19 25.21 1.81 -20.58
C ILE A 19 26.25 2.37 -19.62
N LYS A 20 27.20 3.18 -20.10
CA LYS A 20 28.21 3.83 -19.24
C LYS A 20 27.61 4.82 -18.25
N GLU A 21 26.55 5.52 -18.65
CA GLU A 21 25.84 6.49 -17.81
C GLU A 21 24.86 5.83 -16.82
N ASN A 22 24.40 4.61 -17.15
CA ASN A 22 23.45 3.82 -16.37
C ASN A 22 24.03 2.43 -16.07
N PRO A 23 25.13 2.31 -15.31
CA PRO A 23 25.88 1.05 -15.22
C PRO A 23 25.22 -0.03 -14.34
N LEU A 24 24.17 0.29 -13.58
CA LEU A 24 23.42 -0.68 -12.79
C LEU A 24 22.42 -1.41 -13.68
N GLY A 25 22.79 -2.59 -14.17
CA GLY A 25 21.96 -3.41 -15.05
C GLY A 25 21.25 -4.55 -14.31
N MET A 26 20.18 -5.08 -14.91
CA MET A 26 19.51 -6.30 -14.47
C MET A 26 20.01 -7.49 -15.28
N LEU A 27 20.80 -8.38 -14.67
CA LEU A 27 21.27 -9.63 -15.27
C LEU A 27 20.21 -10.71 -15.15
N ILE A 28 19.69 -11.16 -16.29
CA ILE A 28 18.64 -12.17 -16.40
C ILE A 28 19.20 -13.44 -17.06
N THR A 29 19.09 -14.57 -16.37
CA THR A 29 19.52 -15.88 -16.87
C THR A 29 18.37 -16.89 -16.79
N GLY A 30 18.27 -17.74 -17.82
CA GLY A 30 17.33 -18.86 -17.86
C GLY A 30 18.06 -20.20 -17.76
N ILE A 31 18.24 -20.72 -16.56
CA ILE A 31 19.04 -21.93 -16.30
C ILE A 31 18.18 -22.93 -15.52
N GLU A 32 18.15 -24.17 -15.97
CA GLU A 32 17.44 -25.24 -15.28
C GLU A 32 18.21 -25.64 -14.02
N SER A 33 17.55 -25.61 -12.87
CA SER A 33 18.09 -26.06 -11.58
C SER A 33 17.03 -26.87 -10.83
N SER A 34 17.46 -27.84 -10.05
CA SER A 34 16.60 -28.60 -9.15
C SER A 34 16.27 -27.83 -7.85
N ALA A 35 17.02 -26.76 -7.56
CA ALA A 35 16.93 -26.02 -6.30
C ALA A 35 16.51 -24.56 -6.46
N GLN A 36 16.56 -24.00 -7.68
CA GLN A 36 16.29 -22.59 -7.96
C GLN A 36 15.30 -22.41 -9.11
N ASP A 37 14.63 -21.25 -9.14
CA ASP A 37 13.73 -20.89 -10.25
C ASP A 37 14.47 -20.79 -11.58
N PHE A 38 13.82 -21.20 -12.67
CA PHE A 38 14.41 -21.21 -14.02
C PHE A 38 14.88 -19.82 -14.49
N LEU A 39 14.05 -18.79 -14.33
CA LEU A 39 14.40 -17.41 -14.65
C LEU A 39 14.84 -16.69 -13.39
N GLN A 40 16.10 -16.27 -13.37
CA GLN A 40 16.68 -15.53 -12.25
C GLN A 40 17.11 -14.14 -12.72
N CYS A 41 16.97 -13.14 -11.84
CA CYS A 41 17.31 -11.75 -12.12
C CYS A 41 18.05 -11.13 -10.94
N THR A 42 19.23 -10.56 -11.18
CA THR A 42 20.01 -9.81 -10.18
C THR A 42 20.37 -8.43 -10.72
N HIS A 43 20.23 -7.39 -9.89
CA HIS A 43 20.80 -6.07 -10.20
C HIS A 43 22.31 -6.10 -9.95
N VAL A 44 23.09 -5.81 -10.99
CA VAL A 44 24.55 -5.90 -10.97
C VAL A 44 25.16 -4.64 -11.60
N PRO A 45 26.13 -3.98 -10.94
CA PRO A 45 26.91 -2.93 -11.57
C PRO A 45 27.84 -3.50 -12.64
N PHE A 46 27.81 -2.93 -13.83
CA PHE A 46 28.62 -3.32 -14.97
C PHE A 46 29.68 -2.26 -15.32
N VAL A 47 30.82 -2.75 -15.77
CA VAL A 47 31.84 -1.97 -16.48
C VAL A 47 31.79 -2.38 -17.95
N LEU A 48 31.69 -1.39 -18.84
CA LEU A 48 31.69 -1.62 -20.28
C LEU A 48 33.12 -1.45 -20.83
N ASP A 49 33.68 -2.54 -21.36
CA ASP A 49 34.93 -2.50 -22.10
C ASP A 49 34.67 -2.12 -23.57
N PRO A 50 35.42 -1.15 -24.13
CA PRO A 50 35.19 -0.65 -25.47
C PRO A 50 35.52 -1.71 -26.55
N PRO A 51 34.86 -1.66 -27.72
CA PRO A 51 34.98 -2.68 -28.76
C PRO A 51 36.32 -2.71 -29.53
N LYS A 52 37.34 -1.92 -29.13
CA LYS A 52 38.57 -1.76 -29.92
C LYS A 52 39.76 -1.45 -29.00
N THR A 53 40.72 -2.37 -28.94
CA THR A 53 42.10 -2.07 -28.54
C THR A 53 42.98 -2.10 -29.78
N GLU A 54 44.09 -1.36 -29.78
CA GLU A 54 45.06 -1.35 -30.90
C GLU A 54 45.57 -2.77 -31.26
N GLU A 55 45.50 -3.70 -30.31
CA GLU A 55 45.94 -5.08 -30.43
C GLU A 55 44.88 -6.04 -31.02
N ASN A 56 43.58 -5.69 -31.06
CA ASN A 56 42.54 -6.59 -31.57
C ASN A 56 41.34 -5.83 -32.19
N PRO A 57 41.40 -5.50 -33.50
CA PRO A 57 40.44 -4.60 -34.16
C PRO A 57 39.02 -5.16 -34.36
N SER A 58 38.79 -6.45 -34.07
CA SER A 58 37.54 -7.17 -34.39
C SER A 58 36.79 -7.69 -33.17
N SER A 59 37.04 -7.18 -31.97
CA SER A 59 36.39 -7.66 -30.75
C SER A 59 35.03 -6.99 -30.53
N ASN A 60 33.99 -7.77 -30.24
CA ASN A 60 32.70 -7.23 -29.80
C ASN A 60 32.87 -6.49 -28.45
N PRO A 61 32.05 -5.46 -28.15
CA PRO A 61 32.08 -4.81 -26.85
C PRO A 61 31.70 -5.81 -25.74
N GLN A 62 32.30 -5.65 -24.56
CA GLN A 62 32.15 -6.62 -23.46
C GLN A 62 31.66 -5.94 -22.19
N LEU A 63 30.80 -6.62 -21.44
CA LEU A 63 30.40 -6.22 -20.09
C LEU A 63 31.13 -7.06 -19.06
N ARG A 64 31.72 -6.39 -18.06
CA ARG A 64 32.27 -7.04 -16.88
C ARG A 64 31.46 -6.70 -15.65
N ALA A 65 31.27 -7.70 -14.80
CA ALA A 65 30.53 -7.62 -13.55
C ALA A 65 31.13 -8.61 -12.54
N HIS A 66 30.68 -8.54 -11.30
CA HIS A 66 30.86 -9.63 -10.35
C HIS A 66 29.60 -9.76 -9.49
N ILE A 67 29.33 -10.96 -9.01
CA ILE A 67 28.25 -11.24 -8.07
C ILE A 67 28.77 -12.07 -6.91
N ALA A 68 28.14 -11.97 -5.75
CA ALA A 68 28.48 -12.83 -4.61
C ALA A 68 28.22 -14.30 -4.98
N LYS A 69 29.15 -15.21 -4.65
CA LYS A 69 28.97 -16.66 -4.86
C LYS A 69 27.77 -17.23 -4.10
N GLN A 70 27.34 -16.53 -3.05
CA GLN A 70 26.16 -16.90 -2.26
C GLN A 70 24.84 -16.56 -2.96
N ASN A 71 24.86 -15.69 -3.98
CA ASN A 71 23.68 -15.36 -4.78
C ASN A 71 23.13 -16.64 -5.43
N PRO A 72 21.82 -16.94 -5.30
CA PRO A 72 21.20 -18.08 -5.96
C PRO A 72 21.50 -18.21 -7.45
N GLN A 73 21.56 -17.08 -8.19
CA GLN A 73 21.90 -17.06 -9.60
C GLN A 73 23.36 -17.49 -9.85
N ALA A 74 24.28 -17.13 -8.96
CA ALA A 74 25.66 -17.62 -9.00
C ALA A 74 25.73 -19.12 -8.73
N LYS A 75 24.99 -19.62 -7.74
CA LYS A 75 24.94 -21.05 -7.39
C LYS A 75 24.42 -21.89 -8.55
N THR A 76 23.30 -21.48 -9.14
CA THR A 76 22.74 -22.15 -10.33
C THR A 76 23.75 -22.20 -11.48
N MET A 77 24.48 -21.11 -11.75
CA MET A 77 25.55 -21.14 -12.75
C MET A 77 26.69 -22.09 -12.36
N LEU A 78 27.07 -22.13 -11.08
CA LEU A 78 28.13 -23.02 -10.59
C LEU A 78 27.74 -24.51 -10.61
N GLU A 79 26.46 -24.85 -10.47
CA GLU A 79 25.95 -26.22 -10.62
C GLU A 79 26.26 -26.80 -12.01
N LEU A 80 26.27 -25.95 -13.05
CA LEU A 80 26.60 -26.36 -14.42
C LEU A 80 28.06 -26.77 -14.63
N THR A 81 28.94 -26.53 -13.64
CA THR A 81 30.36 -26.89 -13.76
C THR A 81 30.60 -28.40 -13.83
N ASN A 82 29.66 -29.25 -13.38
CA ASN A 82 29.72 -30.73 -13.44
C ASN A 82 31.11 -31.32 -13.08
N GLY A 83 31.84 -30.67 -12.16
CA GLY A 83 33.17 -31.12 -11.74
C GLY A 83 34.31 -30.94 -12.76
N ALA A 84 34.10 -30.23 -13.87
CA ALA A 84 35.14 -29.95 -14.86
C ALA A 84 35.94 -28.67 -14.52
N PRO A 85 37.29 -28.68 -14.57
CA PRO A 85 38.11 -27.46 -14.63
C PRO A 85 38.39 -27.04 -16.10
N PRO A 86 38.85 -25.78 -16.36
CA PRO A 86 39.42 -24.86 -15.37
C PRO A 86 38.78 -23.46 -15.32
N ASN A 87 38.53 -22.96 -14.11
CA ASN A 87 38.53 -21.54 -13.72
C ASN A 87 37.43 -20.61 -14.28
N ILE A 88 36.95 -20.88 -15.49
CA ILE A 88 36.01 -20.07 -16.26
C ILE A 88 34.94 -20.99 -16.86
N LEU A 89 33.67 -20.74 -16.54
CA LEU A 89 32.53 -21.48 -17.07
C LEU A 89 31.80 -20.65 -18.14
N PRO A 90 31.87 -21.01 -19.44
CA PRO A 90 31.00 -20.44 -20.44
C PRO A 90 29.58 -21.00 -20.34
N LEU A 91 28.57 -20.15 -20.44
CA LEU A 91 27.16 -20.56 -20.53
C LEU A 91 26.77 -20.75 -22.00
N GLU A 92 26.09 -21.87 -22.29
CA GLU A 92 25.66 -22.18 -23.66
C GLU A 92 24.54 -21.24 -24.16
N ARG A 93 23.57 -20.94 -23.29
CA ARG A 93 22.42 -20.09 -23.62
C ARG A 93 22.75 -18.60 -23.46
N ASP A 94 22.12 -17.77 -24.29
CA ASP A 94 22.25 -16.31 -24.20
C ASP A 94 21.66 -15.80 -22.88
N VAL A 95 22.29 -14.76 -22.34
CA VAL A 95 21.77 -14.01 -21.18
C VAL A 95 21.20 -12.67 -21.66
N LEU A 96 20.28 -12.12 -20.88
CA LEU A 96 19.70 -10.79 -21.11
C LEU A 96 20.17 -9.84 -20.02
N VAL A 97 20.74 -8.69 -20.39
CA VAL A 97 20.99 -7.58 -19.46
C VAL A 97 20.12 -6.40 -19.85
N VAL A 98 19.40 -5.82 -18.89
CA VAL A 98 18.58 -4.62 -19.12
C VAL A 98 19.12 -3.45 -18.32
N PHE A 99 19.43 -2.36 -19.01
CA PHE A 99 19.82 -1.08 -18.42
C PHE A 99 18.67 -0.09 -18.59
N ASN A 100 18.26 0.57 -17.51
CA ASN A 100 17.21 1.59 -17.52
C ASN A 100 17.83 2.98 -17.37
N GLY A 101 17.19 3.98 -17.96
CA GLY A 101 17.63 5.37 -17.81
C GLY A 101 17.33 5.89 -16.42
N ARG A 102 18.15 6.83 -15.93
CA ARG A 102 17.96 7.47 -14.61
C ARG A 102 16.59 8.13 -14.43
N HIS A 103 16.01 8.62 -15.51
CA HIS A 103 14.74 9.35 -15.49
C HIS A 103 13.73 8.66 -16.40
N ASP A 104 12.56 8.38 -15.83
CA ASP A 104 11.33 8.06 -16.52
C ASP A 104 10.17 8.79 -15.83
N HIS A 105 9.05 8.94 -16.54
CA HIS A 105 7.87 9.52 -15.92
C HIS A 105 6.58 9.22 -16.70
N TYR A 106 5.48 9.19 -15.96
CA TYR A 106 4.14 9.21 -16.51
C TYR A 106 3.85 10.50 -17.28
N VAL A 107 3.32 10.37 -18.51
CA VAL A 107 2.86 11.48 -19.35
C VAL A 107 1.34 11.56 -19.27
N THR A 108 0.85 12.62 -18.64
CA THR A 108 -0.59 12.88 -18.53
C THR A 108 -1.17 13.35 -19.87
N PRO A 109 -2.37 12.88 -20.27
CA PRO A 109 -3.06 13.41 -21.44
C PRO A 109 -3.36 14.92 -21.36
N LYS A 110 -3.28 15.52 -20.16
CA LYS A 110 -3.42 16.97 -19.97
C LYS A 110 -2.29 17.76 -20.66
N PHE A 111 -1.14 17.16 -20.93
CA PHE A 111 -0.04 17.83 -21.63
C PHE A 111 -0.24 17.93 -23.14
N TYR A 112 -1.19 17.19 -23.72
CA TYR A 112 -1.46 17.24 -25.16
C TYR A 112 -2.36 18.45 -25.49
N THR A 113 -1.76 19.50 -26.05
CA THR A 113 -2.44 20.77 -26.33
C THR A 113 -3.09 20.86 -27.71
N GLU A 114 -2.83 19.91 -28.61
CA GLU A 114 -3.46 19.83 -29.93
C GLU A 114 -4.49 18.71 -29.99
N THR A 115 -4.08 17.45 -29.76
CA THR A 115 -4.96 16.30 -30.04
C THR A 115 -6.14 16.22 -29.06
N LYS A 116 -5.95 16.69 -27.82
CA LYS A 116 -7.00 16.69 -26.79
C LYS A 116 -8.15 17.66 -27.12
N PRO A 117 -7.92 18.96 -27.42
CA PRO A 117 -8.99 19.85 -27.85
C PRO A 117 -9.55 19.51 -29.25
N ASP A 118 -8.73 18.96 -30.15
CA ASP A 118 -9.15 18.62 -31.53
C ASP A 118 -10.09 17.39 -31.56
N THR A 119 -9.65 16.25 -31.01
CA THR A 119 -10.39 14.97 -31.14
C THR A 119 -10.73 14.31 -29.81
N GLY A 120 -10.10 14.70 -28.70
CA GLY A 120 -10.21 14.03 -27.41
C GLY A 120 -9.63 12.61 -27.35
N LYS A 121 -9.11 12.08 -28.47
CA LYS A 121 -8.58 10.70 -28.58
C LYS A 121 -7.14 10.62 -28.09
N VAL A 122 -6.95 10.89 -26.81
CA VAL A 122 -5.65 10.82 -26.13
C VAL A 122 -5.67 9.78 -25.03
N VAL A 123 -4.55 9.08 -24.85
CA VAL A 123 -4.39 8.07 -23.79
C VAL A 123 -3.17 8.40 -22.94
N PRO A 124 -3.21 8.04 -21.64
CA PRO A 124 -2.06 8.20 -20.79
C PRO A 124 -0.92 7.25 -21.18
N THR A 125 0.33 7.65 -20.94
CA THR A 125 1.48 6.81 -21.28
C THR A 125 2.68 7.08 -20.36
N TRP A 126 3.79 6.39 -20.60
CA TRP A 126 5.07 6.62 -19.92
C TRP A 126 6.14 6.99 -20.93
N ASN A 127 6.95 7.98 -20.55
CA ASN A 127 8.21 8.28 -21.21
C ASN A 127 9.34 7.62 -20.42
N TYR A 128 10.19 6.85 -21.11
CA TYR A 128 11.29 6.10 -20.53
C TYR A 128 12.34 5.76 -21.59
N SER A 129 13.54 5.44 -21.14
CA SER A 129 14.62 4.93 -21.99
C SER A 129 15.22 3.66 -21.40
N ALA A 130 15.52 2.68 -22.24
CA ALA A 130 16.14 1.42 -21.81
C ALA A 130 16.97 0.79 -22.92
N VAL A 131 18.00 0.03 -22.53
CA VAL A 131 18.86 -0.75 -23.43
C VAL A 131 18.84 -2.22 -23.00
N GLN A 132 18.57 -3.10 -23.96
CA GLN A 132 18.64 -4.56 -23.78
C GLN A 132 19.88 -5.10 -24.48
N ILE A 133 20.65 -5.89 -23.75
CA ILE A 133 21.83 -6.59 -24.24
C ILE A 133 21.53 -8.08 -24.20
N TYR A 134 21.74 -8.75 -25.34
CA TYR A 134 21.87 -10.19 -25.38
C TYR A 134 23.35 -10.53 -25.57
N GLY A 135 23.82 -11.57 -24.89
CA GLY A 135 25.22 -11.93 -24.97
C GLY A 135 25.55 -13.31 -24.41
N LYS A 136 26.79 -13.73 -24.65
CA LYS A 136 27.35 -14.98 -24.12
C LYS A 136 28.08 -14.71 -22.82
N LEU A 137 27.65 -15.35 -21.74
CA LEU A 137 28.23 -15.17 -20.41
C LEU A 137 29.35 -16.19 -20.17
N SER A 138 30.47 -15.72 -19.61
CA SER A 138 31.52 -16.54 -19.01
C SER A 138 31.69 -16.17 -17.53
N LEU A 139 31.58 -17.16 -16.65
CA LEU A 139 31.68 -17.00 -15.20
C LEU A 139 33.10 -17.33 -14.73
N TYR A 140 33.77 -16.39 -14.06
CA TYR A 140 35.11 -16.51 -13.51
C TYR A 140 35.01 -16.75 -12.00
N TYR A 141 35.12 -18.01 -11.55
CA TYR A 141 34.67 -18.38 -10.20
C TYR A 141 35.76 -18.89 -9.26
N ASP A 142 36.95 -19.25 -9.73
CA ASP A 142 38.07 -19.61 -8.84
C ASP A 142 39.14 -18.53 -8.80
N SER A 143 39.03 -17.60 -7.85
CA SER A 143 39.98 -16.49 -7.68
C SER A 143 41.42 -16.95 -7.36
N ARG A 144 41.67 -18.24 -7.06
CA ARG A 144 43.02 -18.78 -6.89
C ARG A 144 43.71 -19.03 -8.22
N SER A 145 42.93 -19.13 -9.31
CA SER A 145 43.51 -19.18 -10.64
C SER A 145 44.06 -17.81 -11.05
N PRO A 146 45.23 -17.76 -11.72
CA PRO A 146 45.79 -16.50 -12.20
C PRO A 146 44.81 -15.73 -13.09
N GLU A 147 44.08 -16.42 -13.96
CA GLU A 147 43.17 -15.80 -14.92
C GLU A 147 41.95 -15.17 -14.24
N ALA A 148 41.27 -15.91 -13.35
CA ALA A 148 40.08 -15.38 -12.67
C ALA A 148 40.43 -14.39 -11.56
N GLY A 149 41.56 -14.56 -10.88
CA GLY A 149 42.09 -13.59 -9.92
C GLY A 149 42.39 -12.25 -10.60
N ALA A 150 43.12 -12.26 -11.72
CA ALA A 150 43.41 -11.05 -12.50
C ALA A 150 42.12 -10.39 -13.05
N PHE A 151 41.17 -11.19 -13.55
CA PHE A 151 39.88 -10.69 -14.01
C PHE A 151 39.10 -9.98 -12.89
N LEU A 152 38.98 -10.63 -11.72
CA LEU A 152 38.26 -10.09 -10.57
C LEU A 152 38.92 -8.82 -10.04
N TRP A 153 40.26 -8.80 -9.96
CA TRP A 153 41.00 -7.60 -9.57
C TRP A 153 40.67 -6.44 -10.50
N LYS A 154 40.86 -6.63 -11.82
CA LYS A 154 40.59 -5.59 -12.82
C LYS A 154 39.14 -5.13 -12.75
N GLN A 155 38.20 -6.06 -12.53
CA GLN A 155 36.79 -5.71 -12.40
C GLN A 155 36.48 -4.88 -11.17
N MET A 156 36.98 -5.26 -10.00
CA MET A 156 36.74 -4.51 -8.76
C MET A 156 37.34 -3.10 -8.85
N HIS A 157 38.55 -2.99 -9.38
CA HIS A 157 39.22 -1.71 -9.56
C HIS A 157 38.50 -0.78 -10.52
N ASP A 158 38.22 -1.25 -11.74
CA ASP A 158 37.59 -0.41 -12.76
C ASP A 158 36.16 0.00 -12.36
N LEU A 159 35.43 -0.89 -11.69
CA LEU A 159 34.10 -0.56 -11.17
C LEU A 159 34.17 0.49 -10.06
N SER A 160 35.11 0.35 -9.12
CA SER A 160 35.33 1.34 -8.07
C SER A 160 35.70 2.70 -8.66
N GLU A 161 36.63 2.72 -9.62
CA GLU A 161 37.05 3.95 -10.30
C GLU A 161 35.88 4.64 -11.02
N GLN A 162 35.07 3.87 -11.74
CA GLN A 162 33.89 4.35 -12.44
C GLN A 162 32.88 4.95 -11.45
N CYS A 163 32.57 4.25 -10.37
CA CYS A 163 31.59 4.70 -9.37
C CYS A 163 32.06 5.94 -8.62
N GLU A 164 33.30 5.95 -8.12
CA GLU A 164 33.84 7.07 -7.34
C GLU A 164 33.96 8.34 -8.18
N ARG A 165 34.43 8.24 -9.44
CA ARG A 165 34.65 9.42 -10.30
C ARG A 165 33.41 9.93 -11.01
N ARG A 166 32.51 9.04 -11.44
CA ARG A 166 31.39 9.42 -12.33
C ARG A 166 30.02 9.43 -11.66
N ILE A 167 29.89 8.81 -10.48
CA ILE A 167 28.60 8.66 -9.80
C ILE A 167 28.64 9.35 -8.44
N MET A 168 29.62 9.02 -7.58
CA MET A 168 29.64 9.47 -6.18
C MET A 168 29.94 10.97 -6.04
N GLY A 169 30.98 11.46 -6.73
CA GLY A 169 31.37 12.88 -6.68
C GLY A 169 31.89 13.39 -5.33
N PHE A 170 31.89 12.55 -4.29
CA PHE A 170 32.44 12.85 -2.96
C PHE A 170 33.89 12.39 -2.87
N THR A 171 34.81 13.30 -2.54
CA THR A 171 36.26 13.01 -2.50
C THR A 171 36.83 12.95 -1.09
N GLY A 172 35.99 13.04 -0.05
CA GLY A 172 36.44 13.16 1.34
C GLY A 172 36.87 14.61 1.68
N GLY A 173 36.68 15.01 2.94
CA GLY A 173 36.95 16.38 3.41
C GLY A 173 38.44 16.74 3.39
N ASP A 174 39.13 16.51 4.51
CA ASP A 174 40.51 16.97 4.74
C ASP A 174 41.57 16.34 3.80
N ARG A 175 41.22 15.30 3.04
CA ARG A 175 42.07 14.66 2.03
C ARG A 175 41.26 14.33 0.78
N PRO A 176 41.10 15.27 -0.16
CA PRO A 176 40.26 15.10 -1.33
C PRO A 176 40.90 14.13 -2.32
N GLN A 177 40.54 12.85 -2.24
CA GLN A 177 40.91 11.83 -3.22
C GLN A 177 39.85 10.71 -3.27
N PRO A 178 39.45 10.26 -4.47
CA PRO A 178 38.58 9.09 -4.63
C PRO A 178 39.16 7.85 -3.95
N TRP A 179 38.31 7.03 -3.33
CA TRP A 179 38.74 5.76 -2.74
C TRP A 179 39.19 4.79 -3.83
N LYS A 180 40.29 4.07 -3.59
CA LYS A 180 40.81 3.03 -4.50
C LYS A 180 40.76 1.68 -3.82
N VAL A 181 40.53 0.63 -4.62
CA VAL A 181 40.58 -0.76 -4.10
C VAL A 181 41.91 -1.06 -3.41
N ALA A 182 43.02 -0.51 -3.92
CA ALA A 182 44.36 -0.66 -3.33
C ALA A 182 44.54 0.06 -1.98
N ASP A 183 43.60 0.91 -1.55
CA ASP A 183 43.63 1.52 -0.21
C ASP A 183 43.21 0.51 0.88
N ALA A 184 42.61 -0.62 0.49
CA ALA A 184 42.34 -1.73 1.40
C ALA A 184 43.56 -2.68 1.53
N PRO A 185 43.74 -3.36 2.68
CA PRO A 185 44.84 -4.33 2.85
C PRO A 185 44.77 -5.47 1.82
N GLU A 186 45.91 -5.82 1.21
CA GLU A 186 46.00 -6.84 0.15
C GLU A 186 45.38 -8.19 0.55
N ARG A 187 45.72 -8.69 1.74
CA ARG A 187 45.14 -9.94 2.28
C ARG A 187 43.62 -9.87 2.45
N TYR A 188 43.07 -8.69 2.72
CA TYR A 188 41.62 -8.49 2.82
C TYR A 188 40.97 -8.54 1.43
N ILE A 189 41.59 -7.93 0.41
CA ILE A 189 41.12 -7.97 -0.98
C ILE A 189 41.09 -9.42 -1.49
N GLU A 190 42.17 -10.19 -1.28
CA GLU A 190 42.24 -11.61 -1.67
C GLU A 190 41.14 -12.45 -1.02
N LEU A 191 40.86 -12.20 0.27
CA LEU A 191 39.82 -12.93 1.00
C LEU A 191 38.42 -12.57 0.51
N MET A 192 38.16 -11.30 0.17
CA MET A 192 36.91 -10.86 -0.43
C MET A 192 36.72 -11.41 -1.85
N GLN A 193 37.78 -11.45 -2.67
CA GLN A 193 37.74 -12.02 -4.02
C GLN A 193 37.29 -13.49 -4.03
N ARG A 194 37.65 -14.27 -3.00
CA ARG A 194 37.22 -15.68 -2.88
C ARG A 194 35.70 -15.83 -2.76
N ASN A 195 34.99 -14.79 -2.31
CA ASN A 195 33.55 -14.81 -2.05
C ASN A 195 32.69 -14.31 -3.23
N VAL A 196 33.32 -13.85 -4.32
CA VAL A 196 32.63 -13.35 -5.51
C VAL A 196 32.99 -14.17 -6.74
N ALA A 197 32.08 -14.21 -7.71
CA ALA A 197 32.31 -14.76 -9.04
C ALA A 197 32.25 -13.61 -10.05
N GLY A 198 33.27 -13.52 -10.90
CA GLY A 198 33.34 -12.57 -11.99
C GLY A 198 32.44 -12.99 -13.15
N ILE A 199 31.91 -12.02 -13.86
CA ILE A 199 31.02 -12.22 -15.00
C ILE A 199 31.59 -11.42 -16.15
N ARG A 200 31.81 -12.09 -17.28
CA ARG A 200 32.09 -11.46 -18.58
C ARG A 200 30.95 -11.78 -19.53
N ILE A 201 30.38 -10.79 -20.19
CA ILE A 201 29.36 -10.98 -21.22
C ILE A 201 29.88 -10.40 -22.53
N GLU A 202 30.05 -11.24 -23.53
CA GLU A 202 30.29 -10.80 -24.90
C GLU A 202 28.96 -10.39 -25.52
N ILE A 203 28.84 -9.12 -25.92
CA ILE A 203 27.61 -8.58 -26.49
C ILE A 203 27.42 -9.14 -27.90
N THR A 204 26.33 -9.90 -28.11
CA THR A 204 25.95 -10.42 -29.44
C THR A 204 24.86 -9.58 -30.08
N LYS A 205 24.05 -8.88 -29.29
CA LYS A 205 22.98 -8.01 -29.77
C LYS A 205 22.69 -6.91 -28.75
N ILE A 206 22.55 -5.69 -29.24
CA ILE A 206 22.15 -4.51 -28.47
C ILE A 206 20.89 -3.90 -29.06
N GLU A 207 19.89 -3.63 -28.23
CA GLU A 207 18.63 -3.02 -28.64
C GLU A 207 18.25 -1.88 -27.71
N GLY A 208 18.12 -0.68 -28.25
CA GLY A 208 17.73 0.50 -27.49
C GLY A 208 16.29 0.91 -27.72
N LYS A 209 15.66 1.46 -26.68
CA LYS A 209 14.37 2.13 -26.78
C LYS A 209 14.38 3.46 -26.07
N TYR A 210 14.01 4.50 -26.79
CA TYR A 210 13.65 5.80 -26.24
C TYR A 210 12.19 6.06 -26.57
N LYS A 211 11.33 6.01 -25.56
CA LYS A 211 9.94 6.46 -25.70
C LYS A 211 9.83 7.79 -24.98
N MET A 212 9.84 8.87 -25.74
CA MET A 212 9.87 10.26 -25.32
C MET A 212 8.83 11.09 -26.10
N SER A 213 7.64 10.52 -26.33
CA SER A 213 6.51 11.17 -27.02
C SER A 213 6.81 11.71 -28.43
N GLN A 214 7.92 11.30 -29.06
CA GLN A 214 8.39 11.80 -30.36
C GLN A 214 7.42 11.55 -31.53
N GLU A 215 6.48 10.61 -31.39
CA GLU A 215 5.46 10.28 -32.38
C GLU A 215 4.31 11.30 -32.42
N MET A 216 4.16 12.08 -31.35
CA MET A 216 3.07 13.04 -31.20
C MET A 216 3.27 14.26 -32.11
N ARG A 217 2.19 15.02 -32.33
CA ARG A 217 2.23 16.26 -33.11
C ARG A 217 3.12 17.31 -32.43
N PRO A 218 3.69 18.27 -33.18
CA PRO A 218 4.57 19.30 -32.62
C PRO A 218 3.98 20.02 -31.39
N GLY A 219 2.73 20.49 -31.42
CA GLY A 219 2.15 21.17 -30.27
C GLY A 219 1.91 20.25 -29.07
N ASP A 220 1.54 18.98 -29.29
CA ASP A 220 1.43 18.01 -28.19
C ASP A 220 2.80 17.73 -27.54
N ARG A 221 3.87 17.57 -28.34
CA ARG A 221 5.24 17.43 -27.81
C ARG A 221 5.66 18.66 -27.03
N ASN A 222 5.39 19.86 -27.56
CA ASN A 222 5.69 21.11 -26.87
C ASN A 222 4.90 21.25 -25.57
N GLY A 223 3.67 20.75 -25.52
CA GLY A 223 2.87 20.69 -24.30
C GLY A 223 3.45 19.73 -23.27
N VAL A 224 3.99 18.59 -23.71
CA VAL A 224 4.75 17.64 -22.84
C VAL A 224 6.02 18.29 -22.30
N VAL A 225 6.83 18.94 -23.14
CA VAL A 225 8.04 19.68 -22.74
C VAL A 225 7.70 20.74 -21.68
N ARG A 226 6.73 21.62 -21.96
CA ARG A 226 6.32 22.66 -20.99
C ARG A 226 5.77 22.07 -19.70
N GLY A 227 4.98 20.99 -19.80
CA GLY A 227 4.43 20.30 -18.64
C GLY A 227 5.51 19.76 -17.72
N PHE A 228 6.53 19.09 -18.26
CA PHE A 228 7.66 18.59 -17.49
C PHE A 228 8.57 19.70 -16.96
N ALA A 229 8.86 20.73 -17.76
CA ALA A 229 9.64 21.89 -17.30
C ALA A 229 8.95 22.61 -16.13
N ALA A 230 7.62 22.76 -16.17
CA ALA A 230 6.85 23.43 -15.12
C ALA A 230 6.75 22.63 -13.81
N MET A 231 6.86 21.30 -13.86
CA MET A 231 6.90 20.48 -12.65
C MET A 231 8.20 20.69 -11.85
N GLY A 232 9.26 21.19 -12.49
CA GLY A 232 10.55 21.42 -11.84
C GLY A 232 11.23 20.11 -11.40
N GLY A 233 12.31 20.26 -10.62
CA GLY A 233 13.13 19.13 -10.17
C GLY A 233 13.99 18.51 -11.27
N GLU A 234 14.92 17.65 -10.87
CA GLU A 234 15.90 17.01 -11.77
C GLU A 234 15.21 16.16 -12.85
N THR A 235 14.24 15.31 -12.46
CA THR A 235 13.49 14.45 -13.39
C THR A 235 12.66 15.25 -14.40
N GLY A 236 11.99 16.33 -13.98
CA GLY A 236 11.20 17.17 -14.88
C GLY A 236 12.06 17.86 -15.93
N GLN A 237 13.21 18.40 -15.52
CA GLN A 237 14.18 19.02 -16.43
C GLN A 237 14.77 18.01 -17.42
N ALA A 238 15.21 16.85 -16.92
CA ALA A 238 15.81 15.81 -17.76
C ALA A 238 14.82 15.24 -18.79
N ILE A 239 13.60 14.89 -18.37
CA ILE A 239 12.57 14.38 -19.29
C ILE A 239 12.14 15.45 -20.30
N SER A 240 12.01 16.71 -19.88
CA SER A 240 11.70 17.83 -20.78
C SER A 240 12.76 17.95 -21.88
N ALA A 241 14.04 17.95 -21.51
CA ALA A 241 15.16 18.04 -22.45
C ALA A 241 15.18 16.84 -23.43
N LEU A 242 15.01 15.62 -22.92
CA LEU A 242 15.00 14.41 -23.74
C LEU A 242 13.81 14.36 -24.72
N VAL A 243 12.62 14.81 -24.30
CA VAL A 243 11.45 14.90 -25.20
C VAL A 243 11.71 15.90 -26.33
N GLN A 244 12.31 17.05 -26.01
CA GLN A 244 12.66 18.05 -27.01
C GLN A 244 13.70 17.49 -28.00
N GLU A 245 14.82 16.97 -27.49
CA GLU A 245 15.93 16.42 -28.28
C GLU A 245 15.44 15.32 -29.23
N ARG A 246 14.68 14.34 -28.71
CA ARG A 246 14.16 13.22 -29.50
C ARG A 246 13.09 13.65 -30.49
N GLY A 247 12.29 14.67 -30.16
CA GLY A 247 11.36 15.29 -31.08
C GLY A 247 12.06 15.92 -32.29
N GLU A 248 13.10 16.71 -32.04
CA GLU A 248 13.90 17.38 -33.07
C GLU A 248 14.62 16.39 -34.00
N MET A 249 15.20 15.32 -33.45
CA MET A 249 15.84 14.26 -34.25
C MET A 249 14.86 13.63 -35.26
N ILE A 250 13.64 13.31 -34.82
CA ILE A 250 12.63 12.71 -35.70
C ILE A 250 12.13 13.68 -36.76
N ASP A 251 12.00 14.96 -36.43
CA ASP A 251 11.60 15.97 -37.40
C ASP A 251 12.67 16.16 -38.46
N LYS A 252 13.95 16.20 -38.07
CA LYS A 252 15.09 16.21 -39.01
C LYS A 252 15.06 14.97 -39.91
N LYS A 253 14.88 13.78 -39.35
CA LYS A 253 14.81 12.52 -40.12
C LYS A 253 13.63 12.52 -41.12
N LYS A 254 12.47 13.05 -40.73
CA LYS A 254 11.32 13.23 -41.63
C LYS A 254 11.62 14.23 -42.75
N ALA A 255 12.24 15.36 -42.44
CA ALA A 255 12.61 16.37 -43.44
C ALA A 255 13.64 15.84 -44.46
N LEU A 256 14.64 15.08 -44.01
CA LEU A 256 15.62 14.39 -44.86
C LEU A 256 14.96 13.38 -45.81
N ASN A 257 14.01 12.58 -45.32
CA ASN A 257 13.29 11.61 -46.16
C ASN A 257 12.40 12.31 -47.22
N VAL A 258 11.74 13.41 -46.86
CA VAL A 258 10.96 14.22 -47.83
C VAL A 258 11.86 14.83 -48.90
N SER A 259 13.08 15.24 -48.56
CA SER A 259 14.06 15.75 -49.51
C SER A 259 14.57 14.65 -50.48
N ILE A 260 14.82 13.44 -49.99
CA ILE A 260 15.21 12.29 -50.84
C ILE A 260 14.09 11.88 -51.79
N ASP A 261 12.83 11.85 -51.35
CA ASP A 261 11.67 11.59 -52.21
C ASP A 261 11.47 12.69 -53.24
N SER A 262 11.76 13.94 -52.88
CA SER A 262 11.73 15.08 -53.81
C SER A 262 12.82 14.98 -54.88
N VAL A 263 14.03 14.52 -54.53
CA VAL A 263 15.13 14.25 -55.48
C VAL A 263 14.80 13.06 -56.38
N HIS A 264 14.20 11.99 -55.84
CA HIS A 264 13.73 10.84 -56.63
C HIS A 264 12.62 11.23 -57.63
N ASN A 265 11.77 12.20 -57.28
CA ASN A 265 10.75 12.74 -58.17
C ASN A 265 11.33 13.70 -59.23
N LEU A 266 12.34 14.52 -58.90
CA LEU A 266 13.05 15.37 -59.87
C LEU A 266 13.84 14.55 -60.91
N VAL A 267 14.45 13.42 -60.52
CA VAL A 267 15.14 12.51 -61.47
C VAL A 267 14.15 11.79 -62.40
N ARG A 268 12.88 11.66 -62.02
CA ARG A 268 11.81 11.16 -62.91
C ARG A 268 11.26 12.22 -63.87
N TYR A 269 11.35 13.51 -63.52
CA TYR A 269 10.80 14.60 -64.33
C TYR A 269 11.74 15.05 -65.47
N ASN A 270 13.05 14.83 -65.37
CA ASN A 270 14.02 15.18 -66.42
C ASN A 270 14.18 14.13 -67.55
N LYS A 271 13.17 13.27 -67.77
CA LYS A 271 13.20 12.25 -68.84
C LYS A 271 12.16 12.45 -69.94
N SER A 272 11.46 13.58 -69.94
CA SER A 272 10.53 13.98 -70.99
C SER A 272 10.67 15.46 -71.21
N ASP A 273 11.54 15.88 -72.12
CA ASP A 273 11.19 16.88 -73.12
C ASP A 273 12.28 16.98 -74.19
N SER A 274 11.81 16.94 -75.44
CA SER A 274 12.53 16.91 -76.70
C SER A 274 12.44 18.28 -77.38
N THR A 275 13.52 18.76 -78.03
CA THR A 275 13.60 19.55 -79.31
C THR A 275 14.96 20.31 -79.44
N PRO A 276 15.41 20.82 -80.62
CA PRO A 276 16.57 20.23 -81.31
C PRO A 276 17.74 21.20 -81.65
N ALA A 277 18.90 20.58 -81.93
CA ALA A 277 19.94 20.90 -82.92
C ALA A 277 20.75 22.24 -82.94
N ILE A 278 22.04 22.03 -83.27
CA ILE A 278 23.04 22.86 -83.99
C ILE A 278 24.13 23.59 -83.18
N ALA A 279 25.27 22.87 -83.08
CA ALA A 279 26.67 23.19 -83.39
C ALA A 279 27.29 24.60 -83.23
N LEU A 280 28.50 24.58 -82.63
CA LEU A 280 29.75 25.33 -82.88
C LEU A 280 30.25 26.22 -81.72
N GLY A 281 31.56 26.15 -81.47
CA GLY A 281 32.31 27.27 -80.93
C GLY A 281 32.96 27.10 -79.55
N CYS A 282 34.15 26.50 -79.57
CA CYS A 282 35.36 26.82 -78.82
C CYS A 282 35.36 27.87 -77.66
N HIS A 283 36.14 27.50 -76.64
CA HIS A 283 36.96 28.29 -75.70
C HIS A 283 36.41 28.78 -74.33
N ARG A 284 36.93 28.08 -73.30
CA ARG A 284 37.54 28.54 -72.03
C ARG A 284 36.79 29.59 -71.19
N THR A 285 36.34 29.19 -69.99
CA THR A 285 37.10 29.29 -68.71
C THR A 285 36.38 28.46 -67.65
N GLY A 286 37.15 27.79 -66.77
CA GLY A 286 36.65 26.78 -65.84
C GLY A 286 36.06 27.32 -64.54
N TRP A 287 35.24 26.47 -63.90
CA TRP A 287 35.28 25.98 -62.50
C TRP A 287 33.94 25.27 -62.23
N PHE A 288 33.96 24.15 -61.49
CA PHE A 288 32.88 23.17 -61.16
C PHE A 288 32.52 22.12 -62.24
N ASP A 289 32.92 20.85 -62.04
CA ASP A 289 31.97 19.76 -61.77
C ASP A 289 32.69 18.45 -61.36
N ILE A 290 32.07 17.80 -60.38
CA ILE A 290 32.51 16.64 -59.62
C ILE A 290 31.95 15.37 -60.29
N ARG A 291 32.86 14.48 -60.67
CA ARG A 291 32.76 13.01 -60.55
C ARG A 291 31.38 12.38 -60.80
N LYS A 292 30.89 12.49 -62.04
CA LYS A 292 30.24 11.35 -62.69
C LYS A 292 31.29 10.25 -62.90
N ARG A 293 31.06 9.09 -62.27
CA ARG A 293 31.63 7.74 -62.50
C ARG A 293 32.22 7.18 -61.21
N VAL A 294 31.40 6.51 -60.41
CA VAL A 294 31.52 5.09 -60.02
C VAL A 294 30.28 4.80 -59.16
N PHE A 295 29.18 4.31 -59.75
CA PHE A 295 28.18 3.47 -59.07
C PHE A 295 27.17 2.90 -60.09
N LYS A 296 27.70 2.39 -61.20
CA LYS A 296 26.96 1.58 -62.17
C LYS A 296 27.55 0.16 -62.12
N ALA A 297 27.28 -0.54 -61.03
CA ALA A 297 27.42 -1.99 -60.93
C ALA A 297 26.70 -2.46 -59.66
N LYS A 298 25.96 -3.57 -59.77
CA LYS A 298 25.46 -4.41 -58.66
C LYS A 298 24.04 -4.16 -58.13
N ILE A 299 23.02 -4.13 -59.00
CA ILE A 299 21.71 -4.75 -58.68
C ILE A 299 21.20 -5.46 -59.93
N GLN A 300 21.70 -6.68 -60.15
CA GLN A 300 21.08 -7.68 -61.00
C GLN A 300 21.57 -9.03 -60.48
N TYR A 301 20.90 -9.58 -59.46
CA TYR A 301 20.88 -11.02 -59.19
C TYR A 301 19.77 -11.32 -58.18
N ILE A 302 18.99 -12.35 -58.50
CA ILE A 302 18.01 -13.06 -57.66
C ILE A 302 16.57 -12.51 -57.71
N THR A 303 15.97 -12.73 -58.88
CA THR A 303 14.59 -13.25 -59.01
C THR A 303 14.63 -14.78 -58.99
N SER A 304 14.04 -15.43 -57.99
CA SER A 304 13.30 -16.70 -58.11
C SER A 304 12.98 -17.28 -56.72
N SER A 305 11.72 -17.25 -56.28
CA SER A 305 11.02 -18.44 -55.77
C SER A 305 9.59 -18.08 -55.40
N SER A 306 8.68 -18.91 -55.89
CA SER A 306 7.23 -18.81 -55.88
C SER A 306 6.61 -18.77 -54.48
N TYR A 307 5.69 -17.84 -54.23
CA TYR A 307 4.65 -18.01 -53.22
C TYR A 307 3.27 -17.65 -53.80
N HIS A 308 2.39 -18.64 -53.76
CA HIS A 308 1.01 -18.63 -54.21
C HIS A 308 0.18 -17.50 -53.56
N MET A 309 -0.49 -16.70 -54.39
CA MET A 309 -1.60 -15.84 -53.98
C MET A 309 -2.79 -16.68 -53.48
N TYR A 310 -3.14 -16.57 -52.19
CA TYR A 310 -4.51 -16.82 -51.75
C TYR A 310 -5.37 -15.59 -52.05
N LYS A 311 -6.56 -15.82 -52.64
CA LYS A 311 -7.56 -14.76 -52.88
C LYS A 311 -7.98 -14.07 -51.56
N PRO A 312 -8.37 -12.78 -51.59
CA PRO A 312 -8.79 -12.06 -50.39
C PRO A 312 -9.97 -12.75 -49.70
N ALA A 313 -9.89 -12.90 -48.38
CA ALA A 313 -11.01 -13.36 -47.57
C ALA A 313 -12.20 -12.37 -47.69
N PRO A 314 -13.45 -12.86 -47.74
CA PRO A 314 -14.62 -12.00 -47.84
C PRO A 314 -14.74 -11.09 -46.61
N LEU A 315 -15.33 -9.91 -46.81
CA LEU A 315 -15.50 -8.87 -45.79
C LEU A 315 -16.23 -9.43 -44.56
N ARG A 316 -15.57 -9.33 -43.40
CA ARG A 316 -16.11 -9.73 -42.09
C ARG A 316 -17.38 -8.91 -41.78
N PRO A 317 -18.48 -9.53 -41.30
CA PRO A 317 -19.68 -8.78 -40.92
C PRO A 317 -19.37 -7.80 -39.78
N LYS A 318 -20.04 -6.64 -39.78
CA LYS A 318 -19.91 -5.62 -38.73
C LYS A 318 -20.08 -6.26 -37.34
N LYS A 319 -19.09 -6.02 -36.45
CA LYS A 319 -19.18 -6.39 -35.02
C LYS A 319 -20.47 -5.77 -34.45
N THR A 320 -21.34 -6.61 -33.91
CA THR A 320 -22.44 -6.15 -33.08
C THR A 320 -21.87 -5.54 -31.80
N ASN A 321 -22.46 -4.42 -31.34
CA ASN A 321 -22.12 -3.73 -30.08
C ASN A 321 -22.59 -4.54 -28.85
N ILE A 322 -22.15 -5.80 -28.73
CA ILE A 322 -22.47 -6.66 -27.60
C ILE A 322 -21.36 -6.52 -26.56
N ILE A 323 -21.56 -5.60 -25.62
CA ILE A 323 -20.83 -5.59 -24.35
C ILE A 323 -21.42 -6.70 -23.49
N ARG A 324 -20.64 -7.73 -23.18
CA ARG A 324 -21.04 -8.82 -22.26
C ARG A 324 -20.87 -8.33 -20.83
N SER A 325 -21.95 -8.28 -20.06
CA SER A 325 -21.89 -7.84 -18.68
C SER A 325 -21.20 -8.88 -17.78
N ARG A 326 -20.36 -8.41 -16.86
CA ARG A 326 -19.64 -9.25 -15.89
C ARG A 326 -20.50 -9.69 -14.70
N ASN A 327 -21.80 -9.36 -14.68
CA ASN A 327 -22.68 -9.61 -13.54
C ASN A 327 -23.93 -10.46 -13.88
N GLY A 328 -24.05 -11.02 -15.09
CA GLY A 328 -25.17 -11.89 -15.45
C GLY A 328 -25.29 -13.17 -14.60
N CYS A 329 -26.52 -13.64 -14.35
CA CYS A 329 -26.79 -14.84 -13.56
C CYS A 329 -26.20 -16.12 -14.18
N LYS A 330 -25.93 -17.14 -13.36
CA LYS A 330 -25.33 -18.42 -13.81
C LYS A 330 -26.15 -19.08 -14.91
N SER A 331 -27.47 -19.05 -14.79
CA SER A 331 -28.40 -19.68 -15.74
C SER A 331 -28.32 -19.04 -17.13
N CYS A 332 -28.23 -17.70 -17.22
CA CYS A 332 -28.06 -17.04 -18.52
C CYS A 332 -26.64 -17.21 -19.07
N ARG A 333 -25.62 -17.25 -18.19
CA ARG A 333 -24.22 -17.49 -18.57
C ARG A 333 -23.98 -18.88 -19.15
N SER A 334 -24.50 -19.92 -18.49
CA SER A 334 -24.36 -21.30 -18.97
C SER A 334 -25.03 -21.49 -20.33
N ARG A 335 -26.17 -20.82 -20.53
CA ARG A 335 -26.92 -20.80 -21.81
C ARG A 335 -26.34 -19.84 -22.84
N ARG A 336 -25.29 -19.08 -22.50
CA ARG A 336 -24.67 -18.04 -23.34
C ARG A 336 -25.68 -17.01 -23.88
N THR A 337 -26.74 -16.73 -23.12
CA THR A 337 -27.77 -15.74 -23.45
C THR A 337 -27.58 -14.44 -22.65
N LYS A 338 -28.08 -13.31 -23.18
CA LYS A 338 -27.97 -12.01 -22.51
C LYS A 338 -28.80 -12.01 -21.22
N CYS A 339 -28.18 -11.60 -20.11
CA CYS A 339 -28.86 -11.39 -18.84
C CYS A 339 -29.15 -9.90 -18.68
N ASP A 340 -30.36 -9.57 -18.25
CA ASP A 340 -30.83 -8.22 -17.92
C ASP A 340 -30.59 -7.84 -16.46
N GLU A 341 -29.95 -8.71 -15.67
CA GLU A 341 -29.45 -8.48 -14.30
C GLU A 341 -30.49 -8.06 -13.25
N ARG A 342 -31.78 -8.07 -13.60
CA ARG A 342 -32.88 -7.85 -12.64
C ARG A 342 -32.85 -8.92 -11.54
N LYS A 343 -33.06 -8.47 -10.30
CA LYS A 343 -33.18 -9.29 -9.09
C LYS A 343 -34.63 -9.23 -8.58
N PRO A 344 -35.16 -10.30 -7.97
CA PRO A 344 -34.51 -11.57 -7.63
C PRO A 344 -34.33 -12.52 -8.83
N THR A 345 -35.09 -12.33 -9.91
CA THR A 345 -35.08 -13.19 -11.10
C THR A 345 -34.92 -12.33 -12.36
N CYS A 346 -33.95 -12.65 -13.22
CA CYS A 346 -33.77 -11.93 -14.48
C CYS A 346 -34.91 -12.27 -15.47
N GLY A 347 -35.33 -11.33 -16.33
CA GLY A 347 -36.48 -11.50 -17.23
C GLY A 347 -36.33 -12.68 -18.19
N THR A 348 -35.10 -13.01 -18.58
CA THR A 348 -34.81 -14.19 -19.42
C THR A 348 -35.03 -15.50 -18.67
N CYS A 349 -34.70 -15.56 -17.37
CA CYS A 349 -34.98 -16.73 -16.53
C CYS A 349 -36.46 -16.84 -16.19
N ALA A 350 -37.11 -15.71 -15.89
CA ALA A 350 -38.55 -15.67 -15.59
C ALA A 350 -39.39 -16.17 -16.76
N ARG A 351 -39.13 -15.67 -17.98
CA ARG A 351 -39.85 -16.09 -19.20
C ARG A 351 -39.67 -17.58 -19.53
N LEU A 352 -38.53 -18.16 -19.17
CA LEU A 352 -38.18 -19.53 -19.50
C LEU A 352 -38.43 -20.52 -18.34
N GLY A 353 -39.02 -20.03 -17.23
CA GLY A 353 -39.28 -20.83 -16.04
C GLY A 353 -38.02 -21.49 -15.46
N LYS A 354 -36.87 -20.82 -15.53
CA LYS A 354 -35.59 -21.36 -15.05
C LYS A 354 -35.14 -20.68 -13.77
N ILE A 355 -34.54 -21.45 -12.86
CA ILE A 355 -33.95 -20.95 -11.63
C ILE A 355 -32.87 -19.92 -11.95
N CYS A 356 -33.00 -18.73 -11.37
CA CYS A 356 -32.09 -17.61 -11.57
C CYS A 356 -31.15 -17.50 -10.36
N ASP A 357 -29.97 -18.10 -10.48
CA ASP A 357 -28.95 -18.08 -9.43
C ASP A 357 -27.84 -17.07 -9.77
N TYR A 358 -27.62 -16.11 -8.86
CA TYR A 358 -26.48 -15.21 -8.88
C TYR A 358 -25.49 -15.71 -7.83
N ALA A 359 -24.30 -16.15 -8.27
CA ALA A 359 -23.28 -16.65 -7.35
C ALA A 359 -22.91 -15.56 -6.33
N ARG A 360 -23.00 -15.87 -5.03
CA ARG A 360 -22.11 -15.25 -4.05
C ARG A 360 -20.73 -15.93 -4.23
N PRO A 361 -19.61 -15.19 -4.29
CA PRO A 361 -18.30 -15.82 -4.38
C PRO A 361 -18.03 -16.57 -3.08
N ALA A 362 -18.25 -17.88 -3.09
CA ALA A 362 -17.70 -18.78 -2.09
C ALA A 362 -16.29 -19.13 -2.57
N PHE A 363 -15.27 -18.54 -1.94
CA PHE A 363 -13.90 -18.99 -2.13
C PHE A 363 -13.80 -20.44 -1.62
N LYS A 364 -13.63 -21.40 -2.54
CA LYS A 364 -13.17 -22.74 -2.22
C LYS A 364 -11.72 -22.83 -2.67
N PHE A 365 -10.83 -22.93 -1.70
CA PHE A 365 -9.44 -23.30 -1.95
C PHE A 365 -9.42 -24.75 -2.44
N GLN A 366 -8.87 -24.98 -3.62
CA GLN A 366 -8.67 -26.31 -4.19
C GLN A 366 -7.18 -26.61 -4.06
N ILE A 367 -6.83 -27.55 -3.18
CA ILE A 367 -5.48 -28.09 -3.10
C ILE A 367 -5.33 -29.04 -4.29
N THR A 368 -4.48 -28.69 -5.25
CA THR A 368 -4.09 -29.59 -6.33
C THR A 368 -2.82 -30.32 -5.88
N THR A 369 -2.96 -31.54 -5.38
CA THR A 369 -1.83 -32.47 -5.28
C THR A 369 -1.52 -32.97 -6.69
N VAL A 370 -0.29 -32.78 -7.14
CA VAL A 370 0.19 -33.36 -8.39
C VAL A 370 0.57 -34.81 -8.07
N ASP A 371 -0.21 -35.76 -8.58
CA ASP A 371 0.11 -37.19 -8.54
C ASP A 371 1.25 -37.50 -9.52
N ASP A 372 2.32 -38.12 -9.00
CA ASP A 372 3.48 -38.63 -9.72
C ASP A 372 3.14 -40.04 -10.29
N PRO A 373 3.36 -40.34 -11.58
CA PRO A 373 3.05 -41.64 -12.14
C PRO A 373 4.21 -42.63 -11.95
N ARG A 374 4.09 -43.55 -10.99
CA ARG A 374 4.86 -44.80 -11.00
C ARG A 374 3.99 -45.99 -10.56
N PRO A 375 4.00 -47.14 -11.28
CA PRO A 375 3.02 -48.21 -11.09
C PRO A 375 3.30 -49.08 -9.85
N PRO A 376 2.31 -49.85 -9.39
CA PRO A 376 2.30 -50.49 -8.07
C PRO A 376 3.01 -51.85 -8.06
N ILE A 377 3.71 -52.13 -6.95
CA ILE A 377 4.14 -53.48 -6.56
C ILE A 377 3.24 -53.93 -5.42
N GLU A 378 2.53 -55.04 -5.65
CA GLU A 378 1.65 -55.73 -4.70
C GLU A 378 2.42 -56.64 -3.71
N PRO A 379 1.78 -57.13 -2.64
CA PRO A 379 2.38 -57.27 -1.32
C PRO A 379 2.68 -58.71 -0.90
N LEU A 380 3.55 -58.87 0.11
CA LEU A 380 3.65 -60.10 0.89
C LEU A 380 3.12 -59.84 2.31
N ALA A 381 2.00 -60.48 2.63
CA ALA A 381 1.51 -60.74 3.98
C ALA A 381 2.57 -61.54 4.78
N THR A 382 2.62 -61.62 6.11
CA THR A 382 1.56 -61.82 7.10
C THR A 382 2.20 -61.80 8.50
N ALA A 383 1.34 -61.67 9.53
CA ALA A 383 1.45 -62.28 10.87
C ALA A 383 1.91 -61.43 12.07
N THR A 384 0.91 -60.79 12.70
CA THR A 384 0.42 -60.99 14.09
C THR A 384 1.37 -61.17 15.29
N ALA A 385 1.06 -60.33 16.30
CA ALA A 385 0.79 -60.63 17.72
C ALA A 385 1.91 -60.52 18.78
N SER A 386 1.80 -59.42 19.55
CA SER A 386 1.56 -59.36 21.02
C SER A 386 2.62 -59.77 22.05
N ASN A 387 2.58 -59.00 23.16
CA ASN A 387 2.97 -59.29 24.56
C ASN A 387 4.47 -59.08 24.91
N VAL A 388 4.91 -58.57 26.07
CA VAL A 388 4.31 -58.21 27.37
C VAL A 388 5.40 -57.62 28.31
N LEU A 389 4.99 -56.74 29.25
CA LEU A 389 5.56 -56.34 30.56
C LEU A 389 7.00 -55.79 30.77
N SER A 390 7.07 -54.70 31.54
CA SER A 390 8.17 -54.26 32.44
C SER A 390 8.17 -55.06 33.78
N PRO A 391 9.11 -54.92 34.76
CA PRO A 391 9.28 -53.68 35.56
C PRO A 391 10.70 -53.40 36.12
N ALA A 392 10.76 -52.28 36.86
CA ALA A 392 11.87 -51.51 37.44
C ALA A 392 12.67 -52.16 38.59
N GLN A 393 13.79 -51.53 38.99
CA GLN A 393 14.16 -51.31 40.40
C GLN A 393 15.23 -50.21 40.63
N GLU A 394 15.08 -49.53 41.77
CA GLU A 394 15.78 -48.35 42.31
C GLU A 394 17.07 -48.68 43.10
N THR A 395 17.96 -47.70 43.35
CA THR A 395 18.61 -47.40 44.67
C THR A 395 19.56 -46.17 44.61
N THR A 396 19.56 -45.38 45.69
CA THR A 396 20.40 -44.19 46.07
C THR A 396 21.44 -44.60 47.17
N PRO A 397 22.32 -43.76 47.81
CA PRO A 397 22.97 -42.44 47.56
C PRO A 397 24.54 -42.37 47.81
N THR A 398 25.12 -41.15 47.73
CA THR A 398 26.48 -40.52 47.90
C THR A 398 27.47 -40.99 49.01
N PRO A 399 28.80 -40.57 49.15
CA PRO A 399 29.42 -39.23 48.88
C PRO A 399 30.93 -39.11 48.40
N ALA A 400 31.29 -37.87 48.03
CA ALA A 400 32.59 -37.11 48.09
C ALA A 400 33.89 -37.56 47.34
N GLY A 401 34.46 -36.62 46.56
CA GLY A 401 35.87 -36.60 46.13
C GLY A 401 36.16 -35.72 44.90
N ASP A 402 36.90 -34.62 45.10
CA ASP A 402 37.42 -33.67 44.09
C ASP A 402 38.15 -34.34 42.91
N GLN A 403 37.90 -33.88 41.68
CA GLN A 403 38.92 -33.63 40.63
C GLN A 403 38.34 -33.21 39.27
N THR A 404 38.78 -32.02 38.82
CA THR A 404 39.08 -31.64 37.42
C THR A 404 37.98 -31.74 36.35
N LEU A 405 37.47 -30.57 35.94
CA LEU A 405 36.57 -30.37 34.81
C LEU A 405 37.26 -30.71 33.46
N THR A 406 37.01 -31.91 32.94
CA THR A 406 37.07 -32.21 31.50
C THR A 406 35.67 -32.46 30.99
N VAL A 407 35.03 -31.44 30.41
CA VAL A 407 33.75 -31.61 29.70
C VAL A 407 34.06 -32.15 28.29
N ARG A 408 33.70 -33.41 28.07
CA ARG A 408 33.53 -34.00 26.74
C ARG A 408 32.34 -33.32 26.07
N ALA A 409 32.60 -32.58 25.00
CA ALA A 409 31.59 -32.01 24.13
C ALA A 409 30.81 -33.15 23.44
N ALA A 410 29.54 -33.29 23.79
CA ALA A 410 28.59 -34.06 23.00
C ALA A 410 28.29 -33.28 21.71
N GLN A 411 28.54 -33.96 20.60
CA GLN A 411 28.24 -33.53 19.25
C GLN A 411 26.73 -33.42 19.06
N ASN A 412 26.24 -32.20 18.79
CA ASN A 412 25.06 -31.90 17.96
C ASN A 412 25.04 -30.39 17.73
N VAL A 413 25.77 -29.93 16.71
CA VAL A 413 25.70 -28.56 16.19
C VAL A 413 24.87 -28.61 14.90
N PRO A 414 23.71 -27.94 14.81
CA PRO A 414 23.02 -27.79 13.54
C PRO A 414 23.85 -26.87 12.63
N SER A 415 24.17 -27.33 11.42
CA SER A 415 24.85 -26.55 10.39
C SER A 415 23.92 -25.44 9.87
N ILE A 416 24.09 -24.21 10.37
CA ILE A 416 23.40 -23.01 9.89
C ILE A 416 24.06 -22.54 8.58
N GLY A 417 23.32 -22.54 7.47
CA GLY A 417 23.83 -22.15 6.15
C GLY A 417 23.88 -20.63 5.95
N SER A 418 24.88 -20.12 5.22
CA SER A 418 25.07 -18.66 4.97
C SER A 418 23.92 -17.96 4.22
N TYR A 419 23.00 -18.70 3.61
CA TYR A 419 21.77 -18.16 3.01
C TYR A 419 20.77 -17.71 4.08
N ASP A 420 20.67 -18.45 5.20
CA ASP A 420 19.88 -18.02 6.35
C ASP A 420 20.48 -16.76 6.99
N ILE A 421 21.80 -16.54 6.89
CA ILE A 421 22.45 -15.36 7.48
C ILE A 421 22.18 -14.10 6.68
N ILE A 422 22.21 -14.11 5.34
CA ILE A 422 21.92 -12.89 4.53
C ILE A 422 20.43 -12.57 4.50
N GLN A 423 19.56 -13.59 4.39
CA GLN A 423 18.12 -13.39 4.55
C GLN A 423 17.82 -12.98 5.99
N SER A 424 18.46 -13.57 7.00
CA SER A 424 18.39 -13.11 8.40
C SER A 424 18.87 -11.69 8.54
N LEU A 425 19.98 -11.25 7.94
CA LEU A 425 20.50 -9.87 8.06
C LEU A 425 19.59 -8.83 7.39
N GLN A 426 19.09 -9.08 6.17
CA GLN A 426 18.12 -8.17 5.53
C GLN A 426 16.74 -8.18 6.19
N THR A 427 16.36 -9.30 6.80
CA THR A 427 15.18 -9.39 7.66
C THR A 427 15.47 -8.69 8.99
N THR A 428 16.69 -8.76 9.51
CA THR A 428 17.15 -8.14 10.76
C THR A 428 17.19 -6.62 10.62
N ASP A 429 17.72 -6.05 9.53
CA ASP A 429 17.71 -4.59 9.32
C ASP A 429 16.29 -4.02 9.20
N ARG A 430 15.37 -4.77 8.58
CA ARG A 430 13.95 -4.40 8.47
C ARG A 430 13.22 -4.57 9.79
N ASP A 431 13.48 -5.67 10.49
CA ASP A 431 12.91 -5.94 11.81
C ASP A 431 13.41 -4.89 12.80
N ILE A 432 14.68 -4.47 12.73
CA ILE A 432 15.24 -3.34 13.48
C ILE A 432 14.47 -2.07 13.15
N PHE A 433 14.29 -1.73 11.87
CA PHE A 433 13.55 -0.54 11.47
C PHE A 433 12.13 -0.50 12.06
N TYR A 434 11.34 -1.57 11.91
CA TYR A 434 9.98 -1.62 12.44
C TYR A 434 9.94 -1.78 13.96
N THR A 435 10.96 -2.36 14.59
CA THR A 435 11.08 -2.40 16.05
C THR A 435 11.39 -1.01 16.62
N THR A 436 12.32 -0.27 16.02
CA THR A 436 12.60 1.12 16.40
C THR A 436 11.38 2.01 16.17
N TYR A 437 10.69 1.85 15.05
CA TYR A 437 9.44 2.58 14.79
C TYR A 437 8.35 2.20 15.80
N TRP A 438 8.24 0.92 16.16
CA TRP A 438 7.30 0.45 17.18
C TRP A 438 7.53 1.18 18.51
N GLU A 439 8.77 1.25 18.98
CA GLU A 439 9.12 1.92 20.25
C GLU A 439 8.85 3.43 20.20
N GLY A 440 9.16 4.09 19.08
CA GLY A 440 9.02 5.54 18.94
C GLY A 440 7.59 6.04 18.69
N SER A 441 6.77 5.25 17.97
CA SER A 441 5.50 5.73 17.42
C SER A 441 4.28 4.90 17.83
N CYS A 442 4.37 3.57 17.79
CA CYS A 442 3.21 2.71 18.08
C CYS A 442 3.00 2.51 19.57
N LEU A 443 4.06 2.14 20.29
CA LEU A 443 4.04 1.81 21.71
C LEU A 443 3.50 2.97 22.58
N PRO A 444 3.86 4.25 22.36
CA PRO A 444 3.30 5.37 23.12
C PRO A 444 1.80 5.64 22.87
N ALA A 445 1.24 5.14 21.77
CA ALA A 445 -0.18 5.29 21.42
C ALA A 445 -1.05 4.11 21.91
N LEU A 446 -0.43 3.08 22.48
CA LEU A 446 -1.08 1.84 22.92
C LEU A 446 -1.12 1.75 24.45
N HIS A 447 -1.84 0.74 24.95
CA HIS A 447 -1.90 0.48 26.39
C HIS A 447 -0.49 0.13 26.96
N PRO A 448 -0.09 0.61 28.14
CA PRO A 448 1.24 0.37 28.72
C PRO A 448 1.62 -1.10 28.89
N ILE A 449 0.64 -2.02 28.89
CA ILE A 449 0.86 -3.47 28.89
C ILE A 449 1.73 -3.94 27.71
N PHE A 450 1.74 -3.19 26.60
CA PHE A 450 2.57 -3.52 25.46
C PHE A 450 4.06 -3.24 25.67
N ASN A 451 4.46 -2.51 26.73
CA ASN A 451 5.88 -2.47 27.14
C ASN A 451 6.34 -3.87 27.58
N PHE A 452 5.49 -4.58 28.33
CA PHE A 452 5.74 -5.96 28.71
C PHE A 452 5.74 -6.87 27.47
N ALA A 453 4.77 -6.71 26.55
CA ALA A 453 4.77 -7.46 25.29
C ALA A 453 6.07 -7.26 24.47
N THR A 454 6.59 -6.02 24.42
CA THR A 454 7.84 -5.69 23.74
C THR A 454 9.02 -6.45 24.37
N SER A 455 9.09 -6.48 25.70
CA SER A 455 10.14 -7.24 26.42
C SER A 455 10.09 -8.75 26.18
N LEU A 456 8.91 -9.30 25.90
CA LEU A 456 8.71 -10.73 25.63
C LEU A 456 8.98 -11.11 24.17
N ALA A 457 9.00 -10.15 23.24
CA ALA A 457 9.00 -10.41 21.81
C ALA A 457 10.22 -11.22 21.34
N ALA A 458 11.40 -10.97 21.94
CA ALA A 458 12.64 -11.67 21.61
C ALA A 458 12.56 -13.19 21.81
N GLY A 459 11.76 -13.66 22.79
CA GLY A 459 11.56 -15.08 23.08
C GLY A 459 10.38 -15.72 22.35
N HIS A 460 9.54 -14.93 21.66
CA HIS A 460 8.28 -15.40 21.09
C HIS A 460 8.10 -14.91 19.64
N PRO A 461 8.47 -15.72 18.63
CA PRO A 461 8.42 -15.32 17.22
C PRO A 461 7.03 -14.88 16.72
N ILE A 462 5.95 -15.45 17.25
CA ILE A 462 4.57 -15.07 16.90
C ILE A 462 4.28 -13.65 17.39
N LEU A 463 4.69 -13.33 18.61
CA LEU A 463 4.54 -12.01 19.20
C LEU A 463 5.37 -10.99 18.43
N ASN A 464 6.63 -11.28 18.14
CA ASN A 464 7.48 -10.41 17.34
C ASN A 464 6.84 -10.08 15.99
N ASN A 465 6.37 -11.09 15.27
CA ASN A 465 5.68 -10.89 13.99
C ASN A 465 4.40 -10.04 14.15
N ALA A 466 3.62 -10.21 15.22
CA ALA A 466 2.44 -9.37 15.46
C ALA A 466 2.80 -7.90 15.71
N LEU A 467 3.88 -7.63 16.46
CA LEU A 467 4.40 -6.27 16.68
C LEU A 467 4.87 -5.62 15.38
N LEU A 468 5.69 -6.32 14.60
CA LEU A 468 6.21 -5.84 13.32
C LEU A 468 5.08 -5.62 12.30
N ALA A 469 4.06 -6.49 12.31
CA ALA A 469 2.88 -6.30 11.47
C ALA A 469 2.15 -5.00 11.81
N LEU A 470 1.88 -4.74 13.09
CA LEU A 470 1.20 -3.52 13.52
C LEU A 470 2.03 -2.26 13.27
N SER A 471 3.35 -2.33 13.47
CA SER A 471 4.28 -1.25 13.13
C SER A 471 4.26 -0.93 11.63
N ALA A 472 4.42 -1.94 10.78
CA ALA A 472 4.39 -1.76 9.33
C ALA A 472 3.03 -1.24 8.84
N CYS A 473 1.93 -1.70 9.48
CA CYS A 473 0.60 -1.18 9.21
C CYS A 473 0.49 0.31 9.55
N ASN A 474 0.96 0.72 10.73
CA ASN A 474 0.88 2.10 11.19
C ASN A 474 1.64 3.06 10.26
N ILE A 475 2.92 2.81 9.98
CA ILE A 475 3.72 3.67 9.10
C ILE A 475 3.17 3.70 7.67
N GLY A 476 2.64 2.58 7.18
CA GLY A 476 1.99 2.53 5.86
C GLY A 476 0.80 3.48 5.74
N ARG A 477 0.02 3.67 6.82
CA ARG A 477 -1.12 4.61 6.85
C ARG A 477 -0.69 6.07 7.01
N ILE A 478 0.41 6.32 7.72
CA ILE A 478 0.98 7.68 7.84
C ILE A 478 1.58 8.12 6.50
N GLN A 479 2.30 7.23 5.81
CA GLN A 479 2.88 7.49 4.48
C GLN A 479 1.91 7.10 3.36
N ALA A 480 0.68 7.60 3.41
CA ALA A 480 -0.31 7.26 2.39
C ALA A 480 0.06 7.86 1.01
N GLU A 481 -0.14 7.07 -0.03
CA GLU A 481 0.04 7.39 -1.44
C GLU A 481 -1.31 7.76 -2.09
N HIS A 482 -1.30 8.68 -3.06
CA HIS A 482 -2.51 9.06 -3.79
C HIS A 482 -2.92 7.99 -4.81
N ARG A 483 -4.22 7.63 -4.85
CA ARG A 483 -4.74 6.75 -5.90
C ARG A 483 -4.82 7.51 -7.23
N THR A 484 -4.21 6.94 -8.27
CA THR A 484 -4.34 7.41 -9.65
C THR A 484 -5.70 6.98 -10.24
N GLU A 485 -6.56 7.97 -10.59
CA GLU A 485 -7.94 7.93 -11.18
C GLU A 485 -9.07 8.24 -10.15
N SER A 486 -10.09 9.09 -10.35
CA SER A 486 -10.73 9.76 -11.50
C SER A 486 -11.44 11.06 -11.01
N SER A 487 -11.87 11.94 -11.93
CA SER A 487 -12.50 13.25 -11.71
C SER A 487 -13.62 13.32 -10.64
N GLY A 488 -13.26 13.49 -9.38
CA GLY A 488 -14.14 13.83 -8.25
C GLY A 488 -13.35 14.63 -7.21
N SER A 489 -14.04 15.47 -6.45
CA SER A 489 -13.44 16.51 -5.57
C SER A 489 -12.66 15.93 -4.38
N MET A 490 -12.80 14.63 -4.08
CA MET A 490 -12.18 13.97 -2.94
C MET A 490 -10.99 13.09 -3.34
N CYS A 491 -9.79 13.43 -2.87
CA CYS A 491 -8.58 12.66 -3.12
C CYS A 491 -8.59 11.35 -2.33
N SER A 492 -8.73 10.20 -2.99
CA SER A 492 -8.65 8.90 -2.30
C SER A 492 -7.19 8.52 -2.03
N LEU A 493 -6.85 8.41 -0.75
CA LEU A 493 -5.55 7.98 -0.27
C LEU A 493 -5.52 6.45 -0.11
N SER A 494 -4.37 5.84 -0.31
CA SER A 494 -4.08 4.44 0.01
C SER A 494 -2.80 4.34 0.82
N PRO A 495 -2.63 3.33 1.70
CA PRO A 495 -1.40 3.18 2.46
C PRO A 495 -0.22 2.91 1.51
N SER A 496 1.01 3.23 1.94
CA SER A 496 2.18 2.88 1.15
C SER A 496 2.24 1.37 0.88
N LEU A 497 2.34 1.01 -0.41
CA LEU A 497 2.31 -0.38 -0.85
C LEU A 497 3.47 -1.20 -0.25
N VAL A 498 4.62 -0.55 -0.03
CA VAL A 498 5.82 -1.19 0.54
C VAL A 498 5.54 -1.65 1.97
N HIS A 499 5.11 -0.73 2.83
CA HIS A 499 4.84 -1.01 4.23
C HIS A 499 3.60 -1.91 4.41
N GLN A 500 2.59 -1.71 3.57
CA GLN A 500 1.40 -2.56 3.52
C GLN A 500 1.77 -4.02 3.24
N THR A 501 2.59 -4.28 2.22
CA THR A 501 3.03 -5.64 1.88
C THR A 501 3.79 -6.28 3.04
N ARG A 502 4.62 -5.50 3.74
CA ARG A 502 5.37 -5.97 4.92
C ARG A 502 4.45 -6.32 6.08
N SER A 503 3.48 -5.45 6.39
CA SER A 503 2.44 -5.73 7.38
C SER A 503 1.75 -7.07 7.12
N HIS A 504 1.33 -7.31 5.87
CA HIS A 504 0.69 -8.57 5.48
C HIS A 504 1.61 -9.79 5.62
N LEU A 505 2.90 -9.66 5.30
CA LEU A 505 3.85 -10.77 5.46
C LEU A 505 4.04 -11.17 6.92
N TYR A 506 4.26 -10.20 7.82
CA TYR A 506 4.41 -10.48 9.25
C TYR A 506 3.11 -11.02 9.85
N TYR A 507 1.97 -10.41 9.50
CA TYR A 507 0.66 -10.88 9.93
C TYR A 507 0.38 -12.32 9.49
N SER A 508 0.63 -12.64 8.21
CA SER A 508 0.45 -14.00 7.67
C SER A 508 1.37 -15.01 8.35
N SER A 509 2.63 -14.62 8.61
CA SER A 509 3.60 -15.48 9.30
C SER A 509 3.15 -15.80 10.74
N ALA A 510 2.63 -14.82 11.47
CA ALA A 510 2.09 -15.04 12.82
C ALA A 510 0.84 -15.94 12.80
N ILE A 511 -0.09 -15.73 11.86
CA ILE A 511 -1.29 -16.57 11.69
C ILE A 511 -0.93 -18.01 11.35
N GLN A 512 0.02 -18.24 10.42
CA GLN A 512 0.48 -19.59 10.06
C GLN A 512 1.07 -20.33 11.27
N LYS A 513 1.88 -19.62 12.08
CA LYS A 513 2.47 -20.20 13.30
C LYS A 513 1.40 -20.54 14.35
N LEU A 514 0.35 -19.72 14.50
CA LEU A 514 -0.79 -20.07 15.35
C LEU A 514 -1.54 -21.29 14.81
N ALA A 515 -1.78 -21.36 13.51
CA ALA A 515 -2.58 -22.43 12.90
C ALA A 515 -1.96 -23.84 13.07
N ILE A 516 -0.64 -23.94 13.24
CA ILE A 516 0.07 -25.22 13.44
C ILE A 516 0.27 -25.61 14.91
N MET A 517 -0.08 -24.74 15.87
CA MET A 517 0.07 -25.03 17.30
C MET A 517 -0.85 -26.15 17.77
N GLN A 518 -0.35 -27.00 18.66
CA GLN A 518 -1.15 -28.05 19.31
C GLN A 518 -1.85 -27.49 20.55
N SER A 519 -2.92 -28.13 21.03
CA SER A 519 -3.69 -27.70 22.21
C SER A 519 -2.81 -27.46 23.45
N GLN A 520 -1.79 -28.29 23.67
CA GLN A 520 -0.84 -28.14 24.78
C GLN A 520 0.03 -26.88 24.67
N ASP A 521 0.37 -26.44 23.46
CA ASP A 521 1.16 -25.23 23.21
C ASP A 521 0.35 -23.97 23.53
N TYR A 522 -0.95 -24.00 23.24
CA TYR A 522 -1.88 -22.92 23.61
C TYR A 522 -1.93 -22.70 25.11
N HIS A 523 -1.98 -23.79 25.90
CA HIS A 523 -2.03 -23.70 27.36
C HIS A 523 -0.75 -23.10 27.94
N ARG A 524 0.41 -23.55 27.45
CA ARG A 524 1.72 -23.05 27.92
C ARG A 524 1.98 -21.59 27.56
N ASN A 525 1.41 -21.09 26.47
CA ASN A 525 1.66 -19.73 25.95
C ASN A 525 0.41 -18.82 25.97
N SER A 526 -0.59 -19.14 26.80
CA SER A 526 -1.90 -18.47 26.76
C SER A 526 -1.85 -16.94 26.87
N ALA A 527 -0.99 -16.39 27.73
CA ALA A 527 -0.79 -14.94 27.86
C ALA A 527 -0.20 -14.31 26.59
N THR A 528 0.82 -14.92 25.99
CA THR A 528 1.43 -14.47 24.72
C THR A 528 0.42 -14.51 23.58
N ILE A 529 -0.40 -15.57 23.52
CA ILE A 529 -1.44 -15.72 22.50
C ILE A 529 -2.53 -14.66 22.69
N LEU A 530 -2.92 -14.38 23.92
CA LEU A 530 -3.86 -13.29 24.22
C LEU A 530 -3.30 -11.95 23.74
N ILE A 531 -2.03 -11.63 24.05
CA ILE A 531 -1.37 -10.41 23.55
C ILE A 531 -1.41 -10.34 22.02
N VAL A 532 -1.05 -11.43 21.34
CA VAL A 532 -1.07 -11.52 19.87
C VAL A 532 -2.46 -11.26 19.30
N LEU A 533 -3.50 -11.82 19.91
CA LEU A 533 -4.88 -11.60 19.45
C LEU A 533 -5.34 -10.16 19.67
N VAL A 534 -4.91 -9.50 20.75
CA VAL A 534 -5.17 -8.05 20.95
C VAL A 534 -4.43 -7.21 19.92
N LEU A 535 -3.17 -7.54 19.58
CA LEU A 535 -2.41 -6.88 18.52
C LEU A 535 -3.07 -7.06 17.14
N PHE A 536 -3.57 -8.27 16.85
CA PHE A 536 -4.34 -8.52 15.64
C PHE A 536 -5.65 -7.74 15.61
N ALA A 537 -6.31 -7.58 16.76
CA ALA A 537 -7.50 -6.74 16.85
C ALA A 537 -7.17 -5.26 16.54
N HIS A 538 -6.03 -4.73 17.02
CA HIS A 538 -5.54 -3.40 16.62
C HIS A 538 -5.25 -3.34 15.11
N LEU A 539 -4.60 -4.34 14.55
CA LEU A 539 -4.24 -4.39 13.13
C LEU A 539 -5.49 -4.47 12.23
N GLU A 540 -6.45 -5.32 12.54
CA GLU A 540 -7.71 -5.42 11.78
C GLU A 540 -8.57 -4.17 11.92
N GLN A 541 -8.56 -3.52 13.10
CA GLN A 541 -9.19 -2.21 13.28
C GLN A 541 -8.50 -1.14 12.41
N ALA A 542 -7.17 -1.09 12.44
CA ALA A 542 -6.38 -0.14 11.66
C ALA A 542 -6.48 -0.35 10.14
N MET A 543 -6.88 -1.55 9.69
CA MET A 543 -7.17 -1.86 8.28
C MET A 543 -8.65 -1.71 7.91
N GLY A 544 -9.54 -1.40 8.86
CA GLY A 544 -10.98 -1.33 8.62
C GLY A 544 -11.62 -2.68 8.27
N ASN A 545 -11.01 -3.80 8.68
CA ASN A 545 -11.51 -5.16 8.42
C ASN A 545 -12.30 -5.70 9.62
N PHE A 546 -13.58 -5.35 9.68
CA PHE A 546 -14.45 -5.75 10.79
C PHE A 546 -14.68 -7.27 10.88
N GLN A 547 -14.61 -7.98 9.75
CA GLN A 547 -14.78 -9.44 9.75
C GLN A 547 -13.57 -10.14 10.38
N GLY A 548 -12.35 -9.70 10.02
CA GLY A 548 -11.11 -10.16 10.65
C GLY A 548 -11.10 -9.81 12.14
N PHE A 549 -11.46 -8.57 12.48
CA PHE A 549 -11.59 -8.12 13.87
C PHE A 549 -12.52 -9.02 14.68
N TYR A 550 -13.75 -9.27 14.19
CA TYR A 550 -14.71 -10.14 14.88
C TYR A 550 -14.20 -11.57 15.06
N THR A 551 -13.41 -12.06 14.10
CA THR A 551 -12.81 -13.40 14.19
C THR A 551 -11.83 -13.49 15.36
N HIS A 552 -10.96 -12.50 15.54
CA HIS A 552 -10.03 -12.46 16.68
C HIS A 552 -10.73 -12.20 18.00
N VAL A 553 -11.74 -11.33 18.03
CA VAL A 553 -12.62 -11.09 19.19
C VAL A 553 -13.24 -12.40 19.67
N ARG A 554 -13.80 -13.21 18.77
CA ARG A 554 -14.37 -14.51 19.12
C ARG A 554 -13.30 -15.48 19.64
N GLY A 555 -12.11 -15.50 19.02
CA GLY A 555 -10.98 -16.29 19.52
C GLY A 555 -10.57 -15.91 20.95
N MET A 556 -10.52 -14.62 21.25
CA MET A 556 -10.23 -14.11 22.60
C MET A 556 -11.30 -14.49 23.62
N MET A 557 -12.58 -14.37 23.26
CA MET A 557 -13.68 -14.77 24.15
C MET A 557 -13.57 -16.25 24.53
N ASN A 558 -13.34 -17.13 23.54
CA ASN A 558 -13.17 -18.56 23.79
C ASN A 558 -11.96 -18.85 24.70
N LEU A 559 -10.86 -18.09 24.58
CA LEU A 559 -9.68 -18.24 25.44
C LEU A 559 -9.94 -17.76 26.88
N LEU A 560 -10.71 -16.68 27.04
CA LEU A 560 -11.05 -16.12 28.35
C LEU A 560 -12.09 -16.96 29.08
N GLU A 561 -13.03 -17.59 28.38
CA GLU A 561 -13.96 -18.57 28.96
C GLU A 561 -13.23 -19.84 29.44
N TRP A 562 -12.08 -20.16 28.85
CA TRP A 562 -11.26 -21.33 29.21
C TRP A 562 -10.33 -21.07 30.41
N HIS A 563 -10.01 -19.81 30.71
CA HIS A 563 -9.24 -19.43 31.90
C HIS A 563 -10.21 -19.15 33.05
N ASP A 564 -10.10 -19.93 34.14
CA ASP A 564 -10.98 -19.87 35.31
C ASP A 564 -10.77 -18.56 36.12
N GLY A 565 -11.36 -17.47 35.61
CA GLY A 565 -11.44 -16.17 36.26
C GLY A 565 -10.27 -15.21 35.95
N VAL A 566 -10.63 -13.95 35.71
CA VAL A 566 -9.71 -12.81 35.58
C VAL A 566 -9.10 -12.49 36.96
N LYS A 567 -8.02 -13.19 37.34
CA LYS A 567 -7.31 -12.93 38.61
C LYS A 567 -5.96 -12.23 38.43
N ASP A 568 -5.37 -12.29 37.24
CA ASP A 568 -4.08 -11.67 36.96
C ASP A 568 -4.22 -10.22 36.45
N ALA A 569 -3.41 -9.32 37.00
CA ALA A 569 -3.40 -7.89 36.67
C ALA A 569 -3.01 -7.65 35.19
N ALA A 570 -2.16 -8.50 34.62
CA ALA A 570 -1.79 -8.44 33.20
C ALA A 570 -2.99 -8.77 32.30
N THR A 571 -3.76 -9.82 32.63
CA THR A 571 -4.98 -10.19 31.91
C THR A 571 -6.03 -9.07 31.98
N LYS A 572 -6.21 -8.44 33.15
CA LYS A 572 -7.12 -7.27 33.29
C LYS A 572 -6.66 -6.10 32.42
N SER A 573 -5.36 -5.84 32.35
CA SER A 573 -4.79 -4.79 31.49
C SER A 573 -4.97 -5.08 29.99
N LEU A 574 -4.78 -6.34 29.57
CA LEU A 574 -5.05 -6.78 28.20
C LEU A 574 -6.53 -6.67 27.85
N LEU A 575 -7.41 -7.04 28.79
CA LEU A 575 -8.85 -6.90 28.66
C LEU A 575 -9.26 -5.43 28.50
N ALA A 576 -8.67 -4.52 29.27
CA ALA A 576 -8.89 -3.09 29.11
C ALA A 576 -8.44 -2.60 27.71
N SER A 577 -7.23 -2.97 27.28
CA SER A 577 -6.75 -2.64 25.93
C SER A 577 -7.66 -3.17 24.83
N TRP A 578 -8.11 -4.43 24.94
CA TRP A 578 -9.02 -5.05 23.99
C TRP A 578 -10.37 -4.34 23.96
N MET A 579 -10.97 -4.05 25.12
CA MET A 579 -12.24 -3.36 25.22
C MET A 579 -12.17 -1.95 24.63
N GLN A 580 -11.06 -1.22 24.81
CA GLN A 580 -10.85 0.07 24.14
C GLN A 580 -11.02 -0.06 22.63
N ILE A 581 -10.38 -1.05 21.99
CA ILE A 581 -10.48 -1.24 20.53
C ILE A 581 -11.91 -1.59 20.13
N ARG A 582 -12.63 -2.39 20.93
CA ARG A 582 -14.04 -2.70 20.65
C ARG A 582 -14.90 -1.45 20.61
N TYR A 583 -14.71 -0.52 21.54
CA TYR A 583 -15.43 0.76 21.54
C TYR A 583 -15.00 1.66 20.37
N VAL A 584 -13.71 1.70 20.01
CA VAL A 584 -13.22 2.43 18.83
C VAL A 584 -13.83 1.88 17.53
N VAL A 585 -13.86 0.55 17.36
CA VAL A 585 -14.50 -0.11 16.21
C VAL A 585 -16.00 0.15 16.18
N TRP A 586 -16.66 0.08 17.35
CA TRP A 586 -18.08 0.40 17.46
C TRP A 586 -18.35 1.84 17.04
N TRP A 587 -17.53 2.79 17.50
CA TRP A 587 -17.64 4.19 17.17
C TRP A 587 -17.44 4.45 15.67
N ALA A 588 -16.41 3.86 15.07
CA ALA A 588 -16.16 3.93 13.64
C ALA A 588 -17.33 3.38 12.80
N ARG A 589 -18.09 2.42 13.34
CA ARG A 589 -19.31 1.90 12.71
C ARG A 589 -20.55 2.76 12.94
N ALA A 590 -20.57 3.62 13.95
CA ALA A 590 -21.71 4.50 14.24
C ALA A 590 -21.84 5.66 13.25
N TYR A 591 -20.71 6.19 12.77
CA TYR A 591 -20.68 7.28 11.80
C TYR A 591 -20.47 6.75 10.39
N PHE A 592 -20.94 7.48 9.38
CA PHE A 592 -20.81 7.09 7.96
C PHE A 592 -21.35 5.67 7.69
N SER A 593 -22.49 5.35 8.28
CA SER A 593 -23.22 4.09 8.09
C SER A 593 -24.63 4.39 7.65
N SER A 594 -25.33 3.41 7.07
CA SER A 594 -26.76 3.55 6.82
C SER A 594 -27.57 3.61 8.11
N ILE A 595 -28.81 4.07 8.00
CA ILE A 595 -29.74 4.12 9.12
C ILE A 595 -30.01 2.71 9.69
N GLU A 596 -30.07 1.68 8.84
CA GLU A 596 -30.28 0.29 9.24
C GLU A 596 -29.14 -0.21 10.13
N VAL A 597 -27.89 0.05 9.72
CA VAL A 597 -26.71 -0.32 10.52
C VAL A 597 -26.74 0.38 11.87
N CYS A 598 -27.00 1.69 11.89
CA CYS A 598 -27.04 2.48 13.12
C CYS A 598 -28.09 1.97 14.12
N GLN A 599 -29.25 1.53 13.63
CA GLN A 599 -30.33 0.97 14.46
C GLN A 599 -29.98 -0.40 15.08
N HIS A 600 -29.16 -1.20 14.40
CA HIS A 600 -28.77 -2.54 14.85
C HIS A 600 -27.40 -2.56 15.55
N LEU A 601 -26.81 -1.40 15.84
CA LEU A 601 -25.57 -1.35 16.60
C LEU A 601 -25.81 -1.95 18.00
N PRO A 602 -25.06 -3.00 18.38
CA PRO A 602 -25.25 -3.64 19.67
C PRO A 602 -24.71 -2.79 20.81
N SER A 603 -25.26 -2.95 22.01
CA SER A 603 -24.58 -2.51 23.23
C SER A 603 -23.35 -3.40 23.46
N ILE A 604 -22.29 -2.82 24.05
CA ILE A 604 -21.06 -3.55 24.38
C ILE A 604 -20.89 -3.52 25.91
N PRO A 605 -21.29 -4.59 26.61
CA PRO A 605 -21.18 -4.64 28.06
C PRO A 605 -19.72 -4.75 28.50
N LEU A 606 -19.40 -4.12 29.64
CA LEU A 606 -18.13 -4.31 30.32
C LEU A 606 -18.07 -5.70 30.96
N PRO A 607 -16.95 -6.42 30.83
CA PRO A 607 -16.69 -7.63 31.62
C PRO A 607 -16.76 -7.35 33.13
N ALA A 608 -17.19 -8.33 33.92
CA ALA A 608 -17.37 -8.18 35.37
C ALA A 608 -16.12 -7.66 36.09
N SER A 609 -14.94 -8.11 35.69
CA SER A 609 -13.65 -7.66 36.25
C SER A 609 -13.31 -6.20 35.99
N LEU A 610 -13.95 -5.56 35.00
CA LEU A 610 -13.82 -4.13 34.71
C LEU A 610 -14.97 -3.31 35.29
N LEU A 611 -15.91 -3.91 36.02
CA LEU A 611 -16.96 -3.20 36.75
C LEU A 611 -16.45 -2.65 38.10
N ASP A 612 -15.46 -3.31 38.71
CA ASP A 612 -14.82 -2.89 39.95
C ASP A 612 -14.22 -1.48 39.88
N VAL A 613 -13.96 -0.84 41.02
CA VAL A 613 -13.37 0.51 41.10
C VAL A 613 -12.08 0.57 40.26
N PRO A 614 -12.02 1.44 39.24
CA PRO A 614 -10.94 1.44 38.26
C PRO A 614 -9.66 2.00 38.89
N GLN A 615 -8.58 1.22 38.84
CA GLN A 615 -7.33 1.58 39.50
C GLN A 615 -6.41 2.37 38.57
N THR A 616 -6.42 2.06 37.27
CA THR A 616 -5.54 2.69 36.28
C THR A 616 -6.30 3.68 35.40
N LEU A 617 -5.55 4.60 34.78
CA LEU A 617 -6.09 5.58 33.82
C LEU A 617 -6.80 4.86 32.66
N HIS A 618 -6.29 3.72 32.22
CA HIS A 618 -6.85 2.96 31.10
C HIS A 618 -8.09 2.17 31.48
N GLU A 619 -8.20 1.67 32.72
CA GLU A 619 -9.46 1.13 33.23
C GLU A 619 -10.55 2.21 33.28
N ARG A 620 -10.20 3.42 33.73
CA ARG A 620 -11.09 4.59 33.70
C ARG A 620 -11.49 4.94 32.26
N ARG A 621 -10.56 4.92 31.31
CA ARG A 621 -10.81 5.14 29.87
C ARG A 621 -11.88 4.20 29.33
N VAL A 622 -11.74 2.90 29.58
CA VAL A 622 -12.66 1.89 29.06
C VAL A 622 -14.06 2.04 29.68
N LYS A 623 -14.14 2.42 30.96
CA LYS A 623 -15.43 2.73 31.61
C LYS A 623 -16.13 3.93 30.98
N VAL A 624 -15.43 5.05 30.77
CA VAL A 624 -16.04 6.23 30.16
C VAL A 624 -16.41 5.98 28.70
N LEU A 625 -15.60 5.22 27.95
CA LEU A 625 -15.94 4.79 26.59
C LEU A 625 -17.22 3.94 26.56
N SER A 626 -17.38 3.00 27.50
CA SER A 626 -18.62 2.21 27.62
C SER A 626 -19.84 3.09 27.82
N ILE A 627 -19.77 4.04 28.76
CA ILE A 627 -20.88 4.95 29.07
C ILE A 627 -21.17 5.86 27.86
N MET A 628 -20.13 6.39 27.23
CA MET A 628 -20.23 7.26 26.05
C MET A 628 -20.88 6.54 24.86
N CYS A 629 -20.41 5.35 24.51
CA CYS A 629 -20.94 4.56 23.40
C CYS A 629 -22.41 4.18 23.65
N GLU A 630 -22.77 3.79 24.88
CA GLU A 630 -24.17 3.45 25.21
C GLU A 630 -25.07 4.69 25.20
N SER A 631 -24.61 5.81 25.77
CA SER A 631 -25.34 7.09 25.72
C SER A 631 -25.55 7.55 24.27
N HIS A 632 -24.51 7.45 23.44
CA HIS A 632 -24.61 7.72 22.01
C HIS A 632 -25.63 6.80 21.34
N ARG A 633 -25.56 5.49 21.58
CA ARG A 633 -26.48 4.50 20.99
C ARG A 633 -27.95 4.82 21.32
N LEU A 634 -28.24 5.10 22.59
CA LEU A 634 -29.58 5.43 23.06
C LEU A 634 -30.11 6.72 22.44
N ASN A 635 -29.34 7.80 22.55
CA ASN A 635 -29.71 9.12 22.04
C ASN A 635 -29.84 9.11 20.50
N PHE A 636 -28.83 8.62 19.79
CA PHE A 636 -28.82 8.62 18.33
C PHE A 636 -29.92 7.73 17.73
N ASN A 637 -30.25 6.61 18.37
CA ASN A 637 -31.38 5.78 17.94
C ASN A 637 -32.72 6.53 18.12
N ALA A 638 -32.93 7.21 19.25
CA ALA A 638 -34.12 8.02 19.46
C ALA A 638 -34.25 9.15 18.42
N VAL A 639 -33.14 9.83 18.07
CA VAL A 639 -33.11 10.82 16.98
C VAL A 639 -33.51 10.18 15.64
N LEU A 640 -32.86 9.08 15.24
CA LEU A 640 -33.12 8.44 13.93
C LEU A 640 -34.52 7.85 13.80
N GLN A 641 -35.16 7.43 14.90
CA GLN A 641 -36.53 6.90 14.86
C GLN A 641 -37.54 7.95 14.38
N GLN A 642 -37.34 9.24 14.70
CA GLN A 642 -38.24 10.31 14.25
C GLN A 642 -38.24 10.45 12.73
N PHE A 643 -37.09 10.30 12.09
CA PHE A 643 -36.95 10.41 10.64
C PHE A 643 -37.44 9.15 9.89
N ARG A 644 -37.53 8.00 10.57
CA ARG A 644 -38.11 6.77 9.98
C ARG A 644 -39.62 6.88 9.81
N ASN A 645 -40.31 7.48 10.77
CA ASN A 645 -41.78 7.59 10.74
C ASN A 645 -42.28 8.50 9.60
N LEU A 646 -41.41 9.34 9.02
CA LEU A 646 -41.69 10.07 7.77
C LEU A 646 -41.77 9.17 6.53
N ARG A 647 -41.29 7.92 6.58
CA ARG A 647 -41.22 6.98 5.45
C ARG A 647 -42.34 5.92 5.43
N SER A 648 -43.09 5.75 6.51
CA SER A 648 -44.14 4.73 6.61
C SER A 648 -45.50 5.37 6.88
N ASP A 649 -46.45 5.20 5.96
CA ASP A 649 -47.87 5.58 6.13
C ASP A 649 -48.57 4.79 7.26
N ASP A 650 -47.93 3.75 7.81
CA ASP A 650 -48.39 3.02 8.99
C ASP A 650 -48.01 3.77 10.27
N ALA A 651 -48.72 4.87 10.53
CA ALA A 651 -48.83 5.46 11.86
C ALA A 651 -49.66 4.55 12.78
N SER A 652 -49.17 3.34 13.05
CA SER A 652 -49.68 2.55 14.17
C SER A 652 -49.16 3.21 15.46
N GLY A 653 -50.10 3.82 16.20
CA GLY A 653 -49.86 4.64 17.39
C GLY A 653 -49.23 3.88 18.55
N PHE A 654 -47.95 3.53 18.43
CA PHE A 654 -47.09 3.36 19.59
C PHE A 654 -46.76 4.74 20.13
N ASP A 655 -47.13 4.98 21.39
CA ASP A 655 -47.09 6.27 22.05
C ASP A 655 -45.70 6.90 21.96
N PHE A 656 -45.62 8.06 21.29
CA PHE A 656 -44.37 8.81 21.12
C PHE A 656 -43.82 9.25 22.49
N ASP A 657 -44.71 9.49 23.45
CA ASP A 657 -44.36 9.92 24.80
C ASP A 657 -43.68 8.78 25.59
N GLU A 658 -44.22 7.55 25.52
CA GLU A 658 -43.62 6.38 26.18
C GLU A 658 -42.18 6.12 25.72
N ARG A 659 -41.88 6.30 24.43
CA ARG A 659 -40.52 6.10 23.88
C ARG A 659 -39.54 7.18 24.34
N TYR A 660 -40.00 8.44 24.36
CA TYR A 660 -39.21 9.55 24.88
C TYR A 660 -38.89 9.33 26.37
N VAL A 661 -39.90 9.01 27.17
CA VAL A 661 -39.76 8.73 28.61
C VAL A 661 -38.83 7.54 28.84
N TYR A 662 -38.97 6.46 28.06
CA TYR A 662 -38.09 5.29 28.18
C TYR A 662 -36.63 5.61 27.84
N CYS A 663 -36.38 6.31 26.73
CA CYS A 663 -35.03 6.70 26.33
C CYS A 663 -34.37 7.63 27.35
N THR A 664 -35.09 8.65 27.82
CA THR A 664 -34.58 9.60 28.82
C THR A 664 -34.30 8.92 30.17
N ALA A 665 -35.11 7.95 30.59
CA ALA A 665 -34.83 7.15 31.79
C ALA A 665 -33.51 6.37 31.67
N LEU A 666 -33.24 5.74 30.51
CA LEU A 666 -31.98 5.05 30.28
C LEU A 666 -30.78 6.01 30.18
N LEU A 667 -30.94 7.18 29.55
CA LEU A 667 -29.91 8.21 29.51
C LEU A 667 -29.57 8.73 30.92
N HIS A 668 -30.56 8.91 31.80
CA HIS A 668 -30.33 9.24 33.20
C HIS A 668 -29.56 8.14 33.95
N GLN A 669 -29.82 6.87 33.63
CA GLN A 669 -29.06 5.76 34.21
C GLN A 669 -27.58 5.81 33.78
N GLU A 670 -27.30 6.10 32.51
CA GLU A 670 -25.92 6.29 32.03
C GLU A 670 -25.28 7.56 32.63
N ALA A 671 -26.04 8.63 32.83
CA ALA A 671 -25.57 9.84 33.49
C ALA A 671 -25.13 9.57 34.93
N ALA A 672 -25.92 8.79 35.70
CA ALA A 672 -25.55 8.39 37.07
C ALA A 672 -24.24 7.58 37.12
N LYS A 673 -24.01 6.69 36.13
CA LYS A 673 -22.72 5.97 36.00
C LYS A 673 -21.57 6.94 35.72
N LEU A 674 -21.82 7.98 34.91
CA LEU A 674 -20.83 8.99 34.57
C LEU A 674 -20.51 9.92 35.75
N ASP A 675 -21.51 10.27 36.56
CA ASP A 675 -21.33 10.99 37.83
C ASP A 675 -20.47 10.18 38.81
N ALA A 676 -20.71 8.87 38.94
CA ALA A 676 -19.86 8.00 39.75
C ALA A 676 -18.41 7.93 39.21
N TRP A 677 -18.24 7.97 37.89
CA TRP A 677 -16.92 7.94 37.26
C TRP A 677 -16.11 9.21 37.53
N VAL A 678 -16.72 10.40 37.42
CA VAL A 678 -15.99 11.67 37.62
C VAL A 678 -15.52 11.84 39.07
N LEU A 679 -16.30 11.35 40.04
CA LEU A 679 -15.94 11.33 41.46
C LEU A 679 -14.71 10.45 41.77
N GLN A 680 -14.37 9.51 40.87
CA GLN A 680 -13.23 8.61 41.02
C GLN A 680 -11.95 9.13 40.36
N LEU A 681 -11.99 10.33 39.74
CA LEU A 681 -10.82 10.90 39.08
C LEU A 681 -9.79 11.40 40.10
N PRO A 682 -8.52 10.94 40.04
CA PRO A 682 -7.46 11.53 40.83
C PRO A 682 -7.20 12.98 40.38
N PRO A 683 -6.60 13.84 41.23
CA PRO A 683 -6.28 15.22 40.87
C PRO A 683 -5.45 15.36 39.58
N SER A 684 -4.66 14.35 39.23
CA SER A 684 -3.86 14.31 38.01
C SER A 684 -4.68 14.16 36.72
N GLU A 685 -5.92 13.72 36.81
CA GLU A 685 -6.82 13.52 35.67
C GLU A 685 -7.98 14.54 35.64
N GLN A 686 -8.05 15.45 36.61
CA GLN A 686 -9.06 16.49 36.66
C GLN A 686 -8.67 17.70 35.80
N PRO A 687 -9.65 18.41 35.21
CA PRO A 687 -9.40 19.66 34.51
C PRO A 687 -8.93 20.75 35.48
N ILE A 688 -7.92 21.50 35.07
CA ILE A 688 -7.42 22.67 35.78
C ILE A 688 -7.99 23.91 35.08
N TYR A 689 -8.88 24.63 35.76
CA TYR A 689 -9.48 25.87 35.25
C TYR A 689 -8.66 27.07 35.66
N GLU A 690 -8.28 27.90 34.69
CA GLU A 690 -7.63 29.18 34.98
C GLU A 690 -8.66 30.30 34.95
N LEU A 691 -8.76 31.01 36.08
CA LEU A 691 -9.63 32.16 36.26
C LEU A 691 -8.89 33.42 35.76
N ASN A 692 -8.62 33.54 34.48
CA ASN A 692 -8.09 34.76 33.87
C ASN A 692 -8.33 34.77 32.35
N ASP A 693 -9.51 35.21 31.91
CA ASP A 693 -9.60 36.15 30.78
C ASP A 693 -11.05 36.55 30.50
N THR A 694 -11.21 37.78 30.04
CA THR A 694 -12.47 38.44 29.69
C THR A 694 -13.27 37.76 28.54
N ASN A 695 -12.83 36.59 28.03
CA ASN A 695 -13.43 35.87 26.90
C ASN A 695 -13.62 34.35 27.11
N GLY A 696 -13.37 33.77 28.30
CA GLY A 696 -13.71 32.37 28.59
C GLY A 696 -12.73 31.63 29.49
N THR A 697 -13.18 30.55 30.12
CA THR A 697 -12.36 29.70 31.01
C THR A 697 -11.46 28.76 30.21
N THR A 698 -10.14 29.01 30.23
CA THR A 698 -9.13 28.09 29.70
C THR A 698 -9.07 26.83 30.56
N ILE A 699 -8.98 25.66 29.90
CA ILE A 699 -8.92 24.35 30.56
C ILE A 699 -7.55 23.74 30.26
N ARG A 700 -6.87 23.24 31.29
CA ARG A 700 -5.58 22.52 31.16
C ARG A 700 -5.66 21.13 31.79
N PHE A 701 -4.78 20.23 31.35
CA PHE A 701 -4.62 18.89 31.92
C PHE A 701 -3.15 18.56 32.17
N GLN A 702 -2.87 17.61 33.06
CA GLN A 702 -1.48 17.18 33.33
C GLN A 702 -0.92 16.26 32.24
N SER A 703 -1.78 15.60 31.46
CA SER A 703 -1.37 14.71 30.38
C SER A 703 -2.38 14.68 29.24
N HIS A 704 -1.91 14.28 28.06
CA HIS A 704 -2.74 14.04 26.88
C HIS A 704 -3.83 12.98 27.14
N ASP A 705 -3.47 11.89 27.82
CA ASP A 705 -4.40 10.80 28.12
C ASP A 705 -5.52 11.20 29.09
N ALA A 706 -5.22 12.09 30.04
CA ALA A 706 -6.22 12.69 30.94
C ALA A 706 -7.19 13.60 30.16
N ALA A 707 -6.65 14.48 29.30
CA ALA A 707 -7.46 15.35 28.45
C ALA A 707 -8.40 14.54 27.53
N LEU A 708 -7.89 13.47 26.91
CA LEU A 708 -8.69 12.62 26.04
C LEU A 708 -9.78 11.84 26.81
N ASN A 709 -9.46 11.31 28.00
CA ASN A 709 -10.45 10.65 28.86
C ASN A 709 -11.55 11.63 29.29
N TYR A 710 -11.18 12.86 29.63
CA TYR A 710 -12.15 13.89 30.00
C TYR A 710 -12.96 14.36 28.78
N ALA A 711 -12.39 14.38 27.57
CA ALA A 711 -13.13 14.61 26.34
C ALA A 711 -14.19 13.54 26.08
N TYR A 712 -13.91 12.26 26.37
CA TYR A 712 -14.94 11.20 26.34
C TYR A 712 -16.06 11.44 27.36
N TYR A 713 -15.72 11.92 28.55
CA TYR A 713 -16.71 12.32 29.56
C TYR A 713 -17.60 13.46 29.03
N VAL A 714 -17.01 14.49 28.43
CA VAL A 714 -17.75 15.64 27.88
C VAL A 714 -18.69 15.22 26.75
N VAL A 715 -18.23 14.38 25.82
CA VAL A 715 -19.10 13.85 24.75
C VAL A 715 -20.20 12.95 25.32
N ALA A 716 -19.90 12.13 26.34
CA ALA A 716 -20.93 11.34 27.01
C ALA A 716 -22.01 12.24 27.63
N ARG A 717 -21.63 13.35 28.29
CA ARG A 717 -22.58 14.34 28.82
C ARG A 717 -23.43 14.97 27.71
N ALA A 718 -22.80 15.42 26.62
CA ALA A 718 -23.53 15.98 25.49
C ALA A 718 -24.55 14.99 24.90
N MET A 719 -24.26 13.68 24.91
CA MET A 719 -25.19 12.64 24.44
C MET A 719 -26.29 12.30 25.45
N GLN A 720 -26.10 12.62 26.73
CA GLN A 720 -27.07 12.39 27.81
C GLN A 720 -28.06 13.55 27.98
N CYS A 721 -27.71 14.75 27.48
CA CYS A 721 -28.63 15.86 27.40
C CYS A 721 -29.86 15.50 26.56
N THR A 722 -31.01 16.07 26.95
CA THR A 722 -32.32 15.72 26.39
C THR A 722 -32.97 16.85 25.60
N GLY A 723 -32.28 17.99 25.45
CA GLY A 723 -32.78 19.19 24.75
C GLY A 723 -33.12 18.87 23.30
N VAL A 724 -32.19 18.27 22.56
CA VAL A 724 -32.43 17.85 21.16
C VAL A 724 -33.60 16.86 21.06
N LEU A 725 -33.70 15.90 21.99
CA LEU A 725 -34.81 14.95 21.99
C LEU A 725 -36.15 15.64 22.29
N ARG A 726 -36.17 16.59 23.23
CA ARG A 726 -37.36 17.39 23.56
C ARG A 726 -37.83 18.19 22.35
N LEU A 727 -36.92 18.80 21.60
CA LEU A 727 -37.22 19.53 20.36
C LEU A 727 -37.83 18.67 19.25
N LEU A 728 -37.45 17.38 19.19
CA LEU A 728 -37.92 16.45 18.17
C LEU A 728 -39.24 15.77 18.56
N TYR A 729 -39.47 15.51 19.85
CA TYR A 729 -40.65 14.79 20.35
C TYR A 729 -41.78 15.72 20.83
N ASN A 730 -41.48 16.97 21.19
CA ASN A 730 -42.46 17.95 21.66
C ASN A 730 -42.36 19.29 20.89
N PRO A 731 -43.07 19.44 19.75
CA PRO A 731 -42.99 20.63 18.90
C PRO A 731 -43.60 21.90 19.55
N ASP A 732 -44.46 21.76 20.56
CA ASP A 732 -45.10 22.87 21.28
C ASP A 732 -44.20 23.52 22.36
N THR A 733 -42.91 23.14 22.41
CA THR A 733 -41.95 23.67 23.38
C THR A 733 -41.75 25.19 23.18
N PRO A 734 -41.88 26.01 24.25
CA PRO A 734 -41.73 27.47 24.20
C PRO A 734 -40.39 27.91 23.59
N GLN A 735 -40.37 29.05 22.91
CA GLN A 735 -39.23 29.52 22.12
C GLN A 735 -37.93 29.71 22.91
N HIS A 736 -38.00 30.09 24.20
CA HIS A 736 -36.84 30.20 25.10
C HIS A 736 -36.38 28.83 25.67
N ALA A 737 -37.20 27.79 25.56
CA ALA A 737 -36.85 26.41 25.94
C ALA A 737 -36.34 25.59 24.74
N ARG A 738 -36.10 26.24 23.59
CA ARG A 738 -35.51 25.66 22.38
C ARG A 738 -33.98 25.77 22.33
N GLU A 739 -33.39 26.56 23.21
CA GLU A 739 -31.94 26.71 23.32
C GLU A 739 -31.39 25.45 23.99
N CYS A 740 -30.63 24.63 23.25
CA CYS A 740 -29.95 23.45 23.77
C CYS A 740 -28.67 23.85 24.53
N ASP A 741 -28.82 24.78 25.49
CA ASP A 741 -27.70 25.43 26.18
C ASP A 741 -26.78 24.44 26.89
N GLU A 742 -27.36 23.35 27.42
CA GLU A 742 -26.58 22.29 28.07
C GLU A 742 -25.71 21.55 27.05
N GLU A 743 -26.28 21.10 25.92
CA GLU A 743 -25.52 20.47 24.85
C GLU A 743 -24.41 21.39 24.34
N GLU A 744 -24.73 22.67 24.08
CA GLU A 744 -23.77 23.65 23.56
C GLU A 744 -22.65 23.94 24.55
N TYR A 745 -22.95 24.01 25.85
CA TYR A 745 -21.93 24.16 26.89
C TYR A 745 -20.93 22.99 26.88
N TRP A 746 -21.42 21.75 26.76
CA TRP A 746 -20.55 20.59 26.69
C TRP A 746 -19.73 20.57 25.39
N VAL A 747 -20.34 20.93 24.25
CA VAL A 747 -19.61 20.99 22.98
C VAL A 747 -18.56 22.10 23.00
N GLN A 748 -18.83 23.27 23.58
CA GLN A 748 -17.82 24.32 23.77
C GLN A 748 -16.69 23.86 24.70
N THR A 749 -17.02 23.11 25.76
CA THR A 749 -16.02 22.50 26.64
C THR A 749 -15.13 21.53 25.87
N LEU A 750 -15.70 20.72 24.97
CA LEU A 750 -14.94 19.81 24.10
C LEU A 750 -13.99 20.58 23.18
N VAL A 751 -14.46 21.68 22.57
CA VAL A 751 -13.62 22.55 21.72
C VAL A 751 -12.44 23.10 22.52
N ARG A 752 -12.66 23.59 23.74
CA ARG A 752 -11.58 24.10 24.62
C ARG A 752 -10.56 23.03 24.98
N ILE A 753 -11.00 21.79 25.23
CA ILE A 753 -10.08 20.66 25.49
C ILE A 753 -9.23 20.36 24.24
N ALA A 754 -9.85 20.35 23.06
CA ALA A 754 -9.15 20.10 21.80
C ALA A 754 -8.18 21.26 21.43
N GLN A 755 -8.53 22.52 21.74
CA GLN A 755 -7.66 23.67 21.56
C GLN A 755 -6.46 23.66 22.52
N TRP A 756 -6.61 23.09 23.72
CA TRP A 756 -5.51 22.91 24.67
C TRP A 756 -4.52 21.82 24.24
N SER A 757 -4.97 20.77 23.56
CA SER A 757 -4.12 19.64 23.21
C SER A 757 -3.12 19.99 22.10
N ASP A 758 -1.89 19.50 22.23
CA ASP A 758 -0.89 19.61 21.18
C ASP A 758 -1.29 18.75 19.97
N MET A 759 -1.42 19.37 18.80
CA MET A 759 -1.90 18.70 17.59
C MET A 759 -0.95 17.59 17.13
N GLN A 760 0.37 17.79 17.23
CA GLN A 760 1.35 16.78 16.83
C GLN A 760 1.32 15.55 17.74
N THR A 761 1.18 15.78 19.05
CA THR A 761 0.94 14.73 20.05
C THR A 761 -0.38 14.01 19.78
N SER A 762 -1.43 14.74 19.40
CA SER A 762 -2.73 14.16 19.07
C SER A 762 -2.65 13.23 17.86
N ILE A 763 -2.01 13.66 16.76
CA ILE A 763 -1.81 12.84 15.54
C ILE A 763 -1.13 11.50 15.88
N THR A 764 -0.13 11.52 16.75
CA THR A 764 0.65 10.32 17.10
C THR A 764 -0.07 9.45 18.12
N LYS A 765 -0.43 10.01 19.30
CA LYS A 765 -1.00 9.25 20.42
C LYS A 765 -2.43 8.77 20.18
N ASN A 766 -3.19 9.42 19.30
CA ASN A 766 -4.58 9.03 19.06
C ASN A 766 -4.74 7.95 17.99
N SER A 767 -3.65 7.42 17.42
CA SER A 767 -3.64 6.40 16.35
C SER A 767 -4.57 5.19 16.57
N TYR A 768 -4.83 4.80 17.83
CA TYR A 768 -5.69 3.66 18.19
C TYR A 768 -6.83 4.04 19.14
N THR A 769 -7.29 5.29 19.02
CA THR A 769 -8.37 5.87 19.84
C THR A 769 -9.44 6.49 18.93
N ILE A 770 -10.49 7.05 19.51
CA ILE A 770 -11.48 7.82 18.72
C ILE A 770 -10.90 9.15 18.20
N GLY A 771 -9.95 9.74 18.92
CA GLY A 771 -9.34 11.05 18.62
C GLY A 771 -10.26 12.25 18.78
N PHE A 772 -9.70 13.46 18.78
CA PHE A 772 -10.45 14.69 18.93
C PHE A 772 -11.32 14.99 17.71
N SER A 773 -10.85 14.70 16.50
CA SER A 773 -11.61 14.90 15.27
C SER A 773 -12.92 14.12 15.28
N GLY A 774 -12.88 12.84 15.68
CA GLY A 774 -14.06 11.99 15.82
C GLY A 774 -15.02 12.45 16.92
N LEU A 775 -14.49 12.98 18.03
CA LEU A 775 -15.31 13.54 19.10
C LEU A 775 -15.97 14.87 18.70
N LEU A 776 -15.25 15.74 17.99
CA LEU A 776 -15.79 17.01 17.49
C LEU A 776 -16.87 16.79 16.43
N LEU A 777 -16.74 15.75 15.59
CA LEU A 777 -17.81 15.32 14.68
C LEU A 777 -19.07 14.86 15.43
N ALA A 778 -18.92 14.22 16.58
CA ALA A 778 -20.04 13.84 17.42
C ALA A 778 -20.67 15.07 18.10
N GLY A 779 -19.82 15.95 18.64
CA GLY A 779 -20.24 17.17 19.32
C GLY A 779 -20.99 18.13 18.39
N ILE A 780 -20.51 18.31 17.16
CA ILE A 780 -21.16 19.22 16.22
C ILE A 780 -22.61 18.78 15.95
N LEU A 781 -22.93 17.48 15.88
CA LEU A 781 -24.30 16.98 15.67
C LEU A 781 -25.23 17.15 16.88
N ARG A 782 -24.72 17.68 17.99
CA ARG A 782 -25.47 18.03 19.21
C ARG A 782 -25.56 19.52 19.47
N CYS A 783 -24.80 20.33 18.74
CA CYS A 783 -24.77 21.78 18.85
C CYS A 783 -25.59 22.42 17.72
N GLN A 784 -26.33 23.49 17.99
CA GLN A 784 -27.02 24.26 16.94
C GLN A 784 -26.31 25.58 16.65
N SER A 785 -25.47 26.07 17.57
CA SER A 785 -24.65 27.26 17.38
C SER A 785 -23.69 27.15 16.19
N LEU A 786 -23.86 28.08 15.25
CA LEU A 786 -22.94 28.25 14.12
C LEU A 786 -21.56 28.71 14.58
N ALA A 787 -21.46 29.52 15.63
CA ALA A 787 -20.18 30.03 16.14
C ALA A 787 -19.29 28.87 16.63
N VAL A 788 -19.83 27.99 17.47
CA VAL A 788 -19.12 26.79 17.94
C VAL A 788 -18.78 25.86 16.78
N GLY A 789 -19.71 25.70 15.82
CA GLY A 789 -19.46 24.92 14.61
C GLY A 789 -18.29 25.45 13.77
N LEU A 790 -18.12 26.77 13.68
CA LEU A 790 -16.98 27.40 12.99
C LEU A 790 -15.68 27.20 13.76
N GLU A 791 -15.67 27.29 15.10
CA GLU A 791 -14.48 26.97 15.91
C GLU A 791 -14.02 25.51 15.69
N ILE A 792 -14.95 24.56 15.61
CA ILE A 792 -14.65 23.16 15.28
C ILE A 792 -14.02 23.06 13.88
N GLN A 793 -14.59 23.77 12.90
CA GLN A 793 -14.08 23.78 11.53
C GLN A 793 -12.67 24.36 11.45
N ASP A 794 -12.39 25.44 12.18
CA ASP A 794 -11.09 26.10 12.21
C ASP A 794 -10.03 25.21 12.87
N TRP A 795 -10.39 24.52 13.96
CA TRP A 795 -9.50 23.53 14.58
C TRP A 795 -9.14 22.39 13.62
N LEU A 796 -10.14 21.84 12.91
CA LEU A 796 -9.91 20.80 11.90
C LEU A 796 -9.09 21.31 10.71
N GLN A 797 -9.28 22.55 10.29
CA GLN A 797 -8.49 23.17 9.23
C GLN A 797 -7.02 23.33 9.64
N ALA A 798 -6.77 23.79 10.88
CA ALA A 798 -5.43 23.88 11.44
C ALA A 798 -4.75 22.50 11.52
N LEU A 799 -5.50 21.45 11.89
CA LEU A 799 -5.01 20.08 11.87
C LEU A 799 -4.66 19.61 10.45
N ILE A 800 -5.49 19.90 9.44
CA ILE A 800 -5.21 19.57 8.02
C ILE A 800 -3.94 20.24 7.51
N ASN A 801 -3.64 21.46 7.97
CA ASN A 801 -2.45 22.20 7.53
C ASN A 801 -1.14 21.50 7.95
N LEU A 802 -1.18 20.61 8.95
CA LEU A 802 -0.05 19.75 9.33
C LEU A 802 0.12 18.54 8.39
N GLN A 803 -0.78 18.38 7.40
CA GLN A 803 -0.86 17.27 6.44
C GLN A 803 -0.95 15.84 7.03
N PRO A 804 -1.64 15.59 8.17
CA PRO A 804 -1.93 14.23 8.62
C PRO A 804 -2.96 13.54 7.71
N THR A 805 -2.84 12.21 7.60
CA THR A 805 -3.84 11.39 6.89
C THR A 805 -5.09 11.15 7.74
N GLU A 806 -4.89 10.97 9.05
CA GLU A 806 -5.92 10.65 10.04
C GLU A 806 -5.53 11.16 11.44
N GLU A 807 -6.52 11.35 12.31
CA GLU A 807 -6.35 11.58 13.74
C GLU A 807 -7.48 10.81 14.44
N GLY A 808 -7.14 9.85 15.29
CA GLY A 808 -8.15 8.97 15.87
C GLY A 808 -8.74 7.97 14.88
N ALA A 809 -10.07 7.82 14.91
CA ALA A 809 -10.77 6.75 14.20
C ALA A 809 -11.13 7.09 12.74
N PHE A 810 -10.92 8.34 12.29
CA PHE A 810 -11.39 8.80 10.98
C PHE A 810 -10.30 9.54 10.18
N PRO A 811 -10.31 9.43 8.84
CA PRO A 811 -9.55 10.32 7.98
C PRO A 811 -10.00 11.76 8.17
N ILE A 812 -9.04 12.67 8.38
CA ILE A 812 -9.34 14.05 8.80
C ILE A 812 -10.11 14.79 7.72
N TYR A 813 -9.78 14.54 6.44
CA TYR A 813 -10.47 15.17 5.33
C TYR A 813 -11.98 14.87 5.36
N GLN A 814 -12.40 13.64 5.66
CA GLN A 814 -13.82 13.28 5.70
C GLN A 814 -14.55 14.03 6.81
N THR A 815 -13.97 14.03 8.01
CA THR A 815 -14.50 14.76 9.16
C THR A 815 -14.66 16.25 8.85
N PHE A 816 -13.62 16.87 8.28
CA PHE A 816 -13.63 18.28 7.91
C PHE A 816 -14.71 18.63 6.89
N HIS A 817 -14.84 17.84 5.81
CA HIS A 817 -15.84 18.11 4.78
C HIS A 817 -17.27 17.99 5.31
N VAL A 818 -17.56 17.02 6.18
CA VAL A 818 -18.89 16.90 6.80
C VAL A 818 -19.18 18.07 7.75
N VAL A 819 -18.23 18.44 8.59
CA VAL A 819 -18.35 19.61 9.48
C VAL A 819 -18.62 20.88 8.67
N LYS A 820 -17.86 21.09 7.60
CA LYS A 820 -18.03 22.26 6.70
C LYS A 820 -19.44 22.31 6.10
N ILE A 821 -19.97 21.19 5.64
CA ILE A 821 -21.31 21.14 5.05
C ILE A 821 -22.40 21.35 6.13
N ILE A 822 -22.23 20.79 7.32
CA ILE A 822 -23.14 21.04 8.46
C ILE A 822 -23.21 22.54 8.75
N ASN A 823 -22.06 23.23 8.82
CA ASN A 823 -22.01 24.67 9.05
C ASN A 823 -22.68 25.47 7.91
N GLN A 824 -22.50 25.05 6.65
CA GLN A 824 -23.19 25.65 5.51
C GLN A 824 -24.71 25.50 5.60
N GLN A 825 -25.20 24.34 6.03
CA GLN A 825 -26.64 24.13 6.26
C GLN A 825 -27.17 25.01 7.41
N ARG A 826 -26.41 25.13 8.51
CA ARG A 826 -26.78 26.02 9.63
C ARG A 826 -26.85 27.49 9.23
N ALA A 827 -25.90 27.95 8.42
CA ALA A 827 -25.89 29.33 7.92
C ALA A 827 -27.14 29.70 7.11
N ILE A 828 -27.85 28.72 6.54
CA ILE A 828 -29.11 28.92 5.82
C ILE A 828 -30.36 28.54 6.66
N GLY A 829 -30.21 28.42 7.98
CA GLY A 829 -31.33 28.17 8.90
C GLY A 829 -31.80 26.70 8.97
N ARG A 830 -30.89 25.74 8.77
CA ARG A 830 -31.18 24.30 8.87
C ARG A 830 -30.32 23.65 9.96
N ASP A 831 -30.97 23.07 10.94
CA ASP A 831 -30.30 22.31 12.01
C ASP A 831 -30.14 20.85 11.59
N ILE A 832 -28.95 20.28 11.82
CA ILE A 832 -28.61 18.90 11.48
C ILE A 832 -28.40 18.10 12.77
N PHE A 833 -29.15 17.01 12.93
CA PHE A 833 -29.13 16.17 14.14
C PHE A 833 -28.50 14.80 13.91
N ALA A 834 -28.49 14.33 12.67
CA ALA A 834 -27.82 13.09 12.28
C ALA A 834 -27.37 13.14 10.81
N VAL A 835 -26.30 12.40 10.54
CA VAL A 835 -25.74 12.20 9.19
C VAL A 835 -25.52 10.70 8.99
N THR A 836 -26.16 10.13 7.98
CA THR A 836 -26.06 8.70 7.62
C THR A 836 -25.70 8.54 6.16
N GLN A 837 -25.47 7.31 5.70
CA GLN A 837 -25.33 7.00 4.28
C GLN A 837 -26.69 6.61 3.66
N PRO A 838 -26.91 6.93 2.37
CA PRO A 838 -28.16 6.61 1.68
C PRO A 838 -28.29 5.13 1.29
N VAL A 839 -27.17 4.40 1.25
CA VAL A 839 -27.11 2.98 0.87
C VAL A 839 -26.39 2.21 1.97
N ASP A 840 -26.97 1.09 2.39
CA ASP A 840 -26.30 0.13 3.28
C ASP A 840 -25.24 -0.65 2.49
N ASP A 841 -24.00 -0.52 2.93
CA ASP A 841 -22.85 -1.24 2.40
C ASP A 841 -22.36 -2.36 3.35
N GLY A 842 -23.20 -2.76 4.31
CA GLY A 842 -22.87 -3.70 5.38
C GLY A 842 -22.04 -3.07 6.50
N GLY A 843 -21.97 -1.74 6.56
CA GLY A 843 -21.08 -0.98 7.42
C GLY A 843 -19.64 -0.94 6.90
N GLY A 844 -19.44 -1.03 5.58
CA GLY A 844 -18.18 -0.91 4.84
C GLY A 844 -17.21 -2.07 5.05
N THR A 845 -16.81 -2.74 3.97
CA THR A 845 -15.68 -3.68 4.03
C THR A 845 -14.77 -3.45 2.82
N PRO A 846 -13.61 -2.80 3.00
CA PRO A 846 -13.08 -2.18 4.23
C PRO A 846 -13.72 -0.81 4.53
N LYS A 847 -13.84 -0.42 5.81
CA LYS A 847 -14.33 0.92 6.22
C LYS A 847 -13.24 1.76 6.89
N LEU A 848 -13.18 3.03 6.48
CA LEU A 848 -12.55 4.18 7.13
C LEU A 848 -11.35 3.92 8.05
N THR A 849 -10.22 3.65 7.41
CA THR A 849 -8.89 4.12 7.83
C THR A 849 -8.16 4.49 6.53
N GLY A 850 -6.93 5.00 6.56
CA GLY A 850 -6.15 5.22 5.32
C GLY A 850 -6.08 3.99 4.38
N TYR A 851 -6.48 2.81 4.85
CA TYR A 851 -6.63 1.56 4.11
C TYR A 851 -8.01 1.46 3.42
N ASN A 852 -8.05 1.56 2.09
CA ASN A 852 -9.30 1.37 1.30
C ASN A 852 -10.48 2.21 1.81
N SER A 853 -10.24 3.47 2.18
CA SER A 853 -11.28 4.38 2.65
C SER A 853 -12.49 4.32 1.73
N GLN A 854 -13.66 4.00 2.30
CA GLN A 854 -14.93 4.01 1.58
C GLN A 854 -15.08 5.34 0.86
N SER A 855 -15.34 5.30 -0.45
CA SER A 855 -15.67 6.51 -1.20
C SER A 855 -17.07 6.94 -0.76
N ILE A 856 -17.14 8.03 0.00
CA ILE A 856 -18.41 8.66 0.36
C ILE A 856 -18.63 9.76 -0.66
N THR A 857 -19.54 9.54 -1.60
CA THR A 857 -19.92 10.54 -2.61
C THR A 857 -21.18 11.29 -2.22
N SER A 858 -22.00 10.72 -1.35
CA SER A 858 -23.22 11.35 -0.84
C SER A 858 -23.52 10.94 0.59
N LEU A 859 -24.17 11.85 1.31
CA LEU A 859 -24.61 11.68 2.69
C LEU A 859 -26.08 12.05 2.81
N LEU A 860 -26.77 11.36 3.70
CA LEU A 860 -28.16 11.60 4.04
C LEU A 860 -28.22 12.41 5.33
N PHE A 861 -28.70 13.65 5.23
CA PHE A 861 -28.81 14.58 6.34
C PHE A 861 -30.22 14.50 6.93
N HIS A 862 -30.27 14.43 8.26
CA HIS A 862 -31.51 14.39 9.04
C HIS A 862 -31.57 15.64 9.92
N GLY A 863 -32.54 16.51 9.65
CA GLY A 863 -32.56 17.85 10.23
C GLY A 863 -33.95 18.47 10.36
N LYS A 864 -33.97 19.72 10.83
CA LYS A 864 -35.18 20.54 10.98
C LYS A 864 -34.94 21.95 10.43
N TYR A 865 -35.96 22.53 9.81
CA TYR A 865 -35.92 23.93 9.39
C TYR A 865 -36.23 24.86 10.58
N GLN A 866 -35.36 25.83 10.87
CA GLN A 866 -35.55 26.77 11.99
C GLN A 866 -36.85 27.59 11.84
N ASN A 867 -37.24 27.92 10.60
CA ASN A 867 -38.37 28.82 10.33
C ASN A 867 -39.72 28.10 10.12
N LEU A 868 -39.71 26.81 9.78
CA LEU A 868 -40.91 26.05 9.38
C LEU A 868 -41.30 24.95 10.38
N ASP A 869 -40.48 24.76 11.42
CA ASP A 869 -40.56 23.71 12.43
C ASP A 869 -40.73 22.27 11.87
N SER A 870 -40.45 22.07 10.58
CA SER A 870 -40.64 20.82 9.87
C SER A 870 -39.34 20.03 9.77
N LEU A 871 -39.44 18.71 9.94
CA LEU A 871 -38.33 17.78 9.76
C LEU A 871 -38.05 17.57 8.27
N PHE A 872 -36.77 17.35 7.94
CA PHE A 872 -36.36 16.99 6.58
C PHE A 872 -35.34 15.87 6.57
N GLN A 873 -35.32 15.17 5.44
CA GLN A 873 -34.33 14.16 5.13
C GLN A 873 -33.83 14.35 3.69
N GLU A 874 -32.60 14.81 3.52
CA GLU A 874 -32.08 15.21 2.20
C GLU A 874 -30.74 14.54 1.89
N CYS A 875 -30.57 14.08 0.66
CA CYS A 875 -29.32 13.50 0.19
C CYS A 875 -28.44 14.61 -0.39
N ILE A 876 -27.29 14.85 0.22
CA ILE A 876 -26.33 15.88 -0.19
C ILE A 876 -25.12 15.19 -0.83
N SER A 877 -24.74 15.65 -2.02
CA SER A 877 -23.51 15.22 -2.69
C SER A 877 -22.30 15.93 -2.07
N LEU A 878 -21.21 15.20 -1.86
CA LEU A 878 -19.95 15.75 -1.35
C LEU A 878 -19.04 16.32 -2.45
N ASP A 879 -19.44 16.24 -3.72
CA ASP A 879 -18.66 16.66 -4.91
C ASP A 879 -18.75 18.17 -5.25
N VAL A 880 -19.08 19.05 -4.29
CA VAL A 880 -19.21 20.51 -4.54
C VAL A 880 -17.98 21.30 -4.09
#